data_AF-E6PAU6-F1
#
_entry.id   AF-E6PAU6-F1
#
_cell.length_a   1.000
_cell.length_b   1.000
_cell.length_c   1.000
_cell.angle_alpha   90.00
_cell.angle_beta   90.00
_cell.angle_gamma   90.00
#
_symmetry.space_group_name_H-M   'P 1'
#
loop_
_entity.id
_entity.type
_entity.pdbx_description
1 polymer ?
#
loop_
_entity_poly.entity_id
_entity_poly.type
_entity_poly.pdbx_seq_one_letter_code
_entity_poly.pdbx_strand_id
1 'polypeptide(L)'
;MEPIRETYILMPPGTDLLMYIVLVPFALVFVFGVVYRLRRLGVRSFGELLYSVFRGVGYMARYGLLQRKVVSEHLAGLMHLLIYTGIIALFIGTTLVFIDYDILRVLGPRLLRGDFYLGFEFVLDVMGVAFLLGLALLIYRRFIRHEPRLRNRLEYSMALAGLLFIGLSGYVLEAIRLTVEPRPWSGYSFVGKAMSTVFFVNLPAEPLTLLYRGIWWSHAVVAFAMVAVLPYSPLGHMFSTLLNIAVNAPRQLPLGKMKTPFRIDELDPSADIKLGFRSLTELGWMEKLGLDACTDCGRCEAACPAYAAGTPLSPRDIVQKLRRQLWRGDGLDEDVFASGLIDEEEVWACTTCSACIEACPVLIRPMDYILEMRRALTLEGKLDKRKTAMLTNLSRYGNPYGFDQSEKEKFFGELAEMGVQTLDEKPDAEYVYWIGCASIYDARGREIAKSVAKILLKAGVSFAVLGVEETCTGDPARRIGEEGRFQELALQNIETLKQKSVKKIIVNCPHCFNTLKKEYRDFGLELDVKHHSQVIGELLRTGKLKLTKPLSEKITLHDSCYIGRINDVFEEPRLVIQAANKGGTYVEMSRSGRKSFCCGAGGSTYWYEVRRTDRESVIRLRQAMETGASVLAVECPYCMQMFADAARVTGVDQNLRIKDIAEIVAESI
;
A
#
# COMPACT_ATOMS: atom_id res chain seq x y z
N MET A 1 -24.92 50.89 10.74
CA MET A 1 -25.39 49.51 10.51
C MET A 1 -24.39 48.57 11.13
N GLU A 2 -24.83 47.64 11.98
CA GLU A 2 -23.97 46.56 12.48
C GLU A 2 -23.79 45.51 11.36
N PRO A 3 -22.58 44.99 11.11
CA PRO A 3 -22.40 43.86 10.22
C PRO A 3 -23.22 42.67 10.70
N ILE A 4 -24.14 42.16 9.88
CA ILE A 4 -24.92 40.99 10.20
C ILE A 4 -25.22 40.21 8.92
N ARG A 5 -25.19 38.88 9.02
CA ARG A 5 -25.58 38.02 7.90
C ARG A 5 -27.09 37.99 7.74
N GLU A 6 -27.56 38.41 6.57
CA GLU A 6 -28.96 38.24 6.14
C GLU A 6 -29.07 37.06 5.18
N THR A 7 -29.87 36.06 5.57
CA THR A 7 -30.16 34.88 4.76
C THR A 7 -31.49 35.14 4.04
N TYR A 8 -31.56 34.95 2.72
CA TYR A 8 -32.75 35.13 1.84
C TYR A 8 -33.11 36.56 1.40
N ILE A 9 -32.20 37.53 1.51
CA ILE A 9 -32.47 38.97 1.27
C ILE A 9 -33.13 39.33 -0.07
N LEU A 10 -32.78 38.65 -1.17
CA LEU A 10 -33.37 38.87 -2.51
C LEU A 10 -34.44 37.83 -2.89
N MET A 11 -34.83 36.95 -1.94
CA MET A 11 -35.76 35.86 -2.17
C MET A 11 -37.18 36.23 -1.70
N PRO A 12 -38.24 35.71 -2.34
CA PRO A 12 -39.61 35.91 -1.87
C PRO A 12 -39.83 35.36 -0.45
N PRO A 13 -40.77 35.93 0.33
CA PRO A 13 -41.18 35.35 1.62
C PRO A 13 -41.61 33.89 1.48
N GLY A 14 -41.28 33.05 2.47
CA GLY A 14 -41.58 31.61 2.47
C GLY A 14 -40.59 30.73 1.69
N THR A 15 -39.51 31.32 1.15
CA THR A 15 -38.45 30.56 0.45
C THR A 15 -37.75 29.55 1.37
N ASP A 16 -37.56 29.87 2.65
CA ASP A 16 -36.98 28.99 3.65
C ASP A 16 -37.81 27.70 3.84
N LEU A 17 -39.12 27.83 4.02
CA LEU A 17 -40.03 26.69 4.10
C LEU A 17 -39.99 25.85 2.81
N LEU A 18 -40.06 26.50 1.64
CA LEU A 18 -40.02 25.80 0.35
C LEU A 18 -38.69 25.06 0.16
N MET A 19 -37.57 25.65 0.58
CA MET A 19 -36.25 25.03 0.50
C MET A 19 -36.22 23.73 1.31
N TYR A 20 -36.75 23.73 2.53
CA TYR A 20 -36.82 22.51 3.35
C TYR A 20 -37.71 21.43 2.72
N ILE A 21 -38.85 21.81 2.13
CA ILE A 21 -39.70 20.87 1.38
C ILE A 21 -38.91 20.23 0.22
N VAL A 22 -38.16 21.03 -0.53
CA VAL A 22 -37.31 20.55 -1.62
C VAL A 22 -36.17 19.67 -1.11
N LEU A 23 -35.60 19.93 0.07
CA LEU A 23 -34.51 19.15 0.66
C LEU A 23 -34.94 17.74 1.09
N VAL A 24 -36.17 17.54 1.56
CA VAL A 24 -36.67 16.25 2.08
C VAL A 24 -36.38 15.06 1.14
N PRO A 25 -36.76 15.06 -0.14
CA PRO A 25 -36.47 13.93 -1.03
C PRO A 25 -34.96 13.64 -1.17
N PHE A 26 -34.12 14.67 -1.23
CA PHE A 26 -32.66 14.49 -1.28
C PHE A 26 -32.11 13.87 0.01
N ALA A 27 -32.60 14.31 1.17
CA ALA A 27 -32.23 13.75 2.47
C ALA A 27 -32.67 12.28 2.59
N LEU A 28 -33.86 11.92 2.10
CA LEU A 28 -34.32 10.53 2.07
C LEU A 28 -33.44 9.64 1.20
N VAL A 29 -33.03 10.12 0.02
CA VAL A 29 -32.08 9.41 -0.87
C VAL A 29 -30.73 9.22 -0.18
N PHE A 30 -30.21 10.26 0.48
CA PHE A 30 -28.97 10.17 1.25
C PHE A 30 -29.05 9.11 2.35
N VAL A 31 -30.07 9.18 3.19
CA VAL A 31 -30.27 8.26 4.33
C VAL A 31 -30.43 6.83 3.82
N PHE A 32 -31.24 6.61 2.79
CA PHE A 32 -31.39 5.30 2.17
C PHE A 32 -30.04 4.75 1.68
N GLY A 33 -29.23 5.58 1.03
CA GLY A 33 -27.89 5.20 0.57
C GLY A 33 -26.94 4.81 1.68
N VAL A 34 -26.90 5.58 2.77
CA VAL A 34 -26.08 5.25 3.95
C VAL A 34 -26.52 3.92 4.56
N VAL A 35 -27.83 3.71 4.76
CA VAL A 35 -28.37 2.47 5.33
C VAL A 35 -28.09 1.28 4.40
N TYR A 36 -28.29 1.44 3.09
CA TYR A 36 -27.98 0.42 2.10
C TYR A 36 -26.50 0.01 2.15
N ARG A 37 -25.58 0.99 2.21
CA ARG A 37 -24.14 0.73 2.34
C ARG A 37 -23.80 -0.06 3.59
N LEU A 38 -24.27 0.38 4.76
CA LEU A 38 -23.97 -0.27 6.04
C LEU A 38 -24.47 -1.72 6.07
N ARG A 39 -25.68 -1.96 5.53
CA ARG A 39 -26.23 -3.31 5.38
C ARG A 39 -25.42 -4.16 4.41
N ARG A 40 -25.02 -3.62 3.26
CA ARG A 40 -24.24 -4.35 2.24
C ARG A 40 -22.84 -4.72 2.74
N LEU A 41 -22.22 -3.85 3.53
CA LEU A 41 -20.94 -4.15 4.18
C LEU A 41 -21.09 -5.23 5.26
N GLY A 42 -22.29 -5.47 5.78
CA GLY A 42 -22.54 -6.44 6.85
C GLY A 42 -22.13 -5.93 8.22
N VAL A 43 -22.18 -4.61 8.46
CA VAL A 43 -21.94 -4.03 9.80
C VAL A 43 -23.11 -4.40 10.70
N ARG A 44 -22.89 -5.33 11.63
CA ARG A 44 -23.95 -5.87 12.50
C ARG A 44 -24.21 -5.05 13.77
N SER A 45 -23.20 -4.34 14.27
CA SER A 45 -23.29 -3.58 15.51
C SER A 45 -22.67 -2.20 15.39
N PHE A 46 -23.44 -1.17 15.76
CA PHE A 46 -22.95 0.20 15.84
C PHE A 46 -21.90 0.36 16.97
N GLY A 47 -22.03 -0.40 18.06
CA GLY A 47 -21.03 -0.41 19.14
C GLY A 47 -19.67 -0.95 18.69
N GLU A 48 -19.66 -2.03 17.90
CA GLU A 48 -18.42 -2.59 17.32
C GLU A 48 -17.76 -1.61 16.35
N LEU A 49 -18.57 -0.89 15.57
CA LEU A 49 -18.11 0.15 14.66
C LEU A 49 -17.43 1.29 15.43
N LEU A 50 -18.10 1.85 16.44
CA LEU A 50 -17.55 2.92 17.27
C LEU A 50 -16.26 2.50 17.95
N TYR A 51 -16.25 1.35 18.61
CA TYR A 51 -15.04 0.82 19.26
C TYR A 51 -13.88 0.64 18.26
N SER A 52 -14.19 0.17 17.04
CA SER A 52 -13.21 0.03 15.98
C SER A 52 -12.65 1.37 15.50
N VAL A 53 -13.49 2.41 15.41
CA VAL A 53 -13.08 3.77 15.06
C VAL A 53 -12.19 4.37 16.14
N PHE A 54 -12.55 4.23 17.42
CA PHE A 54 -11.77 4.76 18.54
C PHE A 54 -10.34 4.21 18.58
N ARG A 55 -10.16 2.91 18.32
CA ARG A 55 -8.82 2.30 18.22
C ARG A 55 -7.96 2.86 17.08
N GLY A 56 -8.58 3.48 16.08
CA GLY A 56 -7.91 4.00 14.89
C GLY A 56 -7.72 5.51 14.83
N VAL A 57 -8.06 6.26 15.88
CA VAL A 57 -8.01 7.74 15.85
C VAL A 57 -6.62 8.27 15.48
N GLY A 58 -5.54 7.69 16.02
CA GLY A 58 -4.18 8.09 15.67
C GLY A 58 -3.82 7.84 14.19
N TYR A 59 -4.29 6.74 13.62
CA TYR A 59 -4.13 6.44 12.19
C TYR A 59 -4.97 7.37 11.32
N MET A 60 -6.21 7.65 11.73
CA MET A 60 -7.11 8.56 11.04
C MET A 60 -6.55 9.99 11.04
N ALA A 61 -6.00 10.46 12.16
CA ALA A 61 -5.31 11.76 12.21
C ALA A 61 -4.11 11.79 11.24
N ARG A 62 -3.23 10.78 11.30
CA ARG A 62 -1.99 10.74 10.51
C ARG A 62 -2.21 10.53 9.01
N TYR A 63 -3.11 9.63 8.63
CA TYR A 63 -3.29 9.19 7.23
C TYR A 63 -4.58 9.70 6.60
N GLY A 64 -5.60 10.02 7.39
CA GLY A 64 -6.87 10.58 6.93
C GLY A 64 -6.86 12.11 6.90
N LEU A 65 -6.62 12.77 8.05
CA LEU A 65 -6.68 14.23 8.18
C LEU A 65 -5.41 14.92 7.66
N LEU A 66 -4.23 14.49 8.12
CA LEU A 66 -2.94 15.01 7.64
C LEU A 66 -2.56 14.47 6.26
N GLN A 67 -3.30 13.48 5.75
CA GLN A 67 -3.12 12.88 4.43
C GLN A 67 -1.66 12.52 4.09
N ARG A 68 -0.88 12.04 5.07
CA ARG A 68 0.59 11.87 4.97
C ARG A 68 1.04 11.08 3.74
N LYS A 69 0.25 10.09 3.30
CA LYS A 69 0.54 9.33 2.07
C LYS A 69 0.07 10.03 0.80
N VAL A 70 -0.96 10.88 0.83
CA VAL A 70 -1.42 11.62 -0.36
C VAL A 70 -0.38 12.68 -0.73
N VAL A 71 0.10 13.43 0.26
CA VAL A 71 1.05 14.54 0.09
C VAL A 71 2.46 14.12 -0.34
N SER A 72 2.77 12.82 -0.32
CA SER A 72 4.05 12.31 -0.82
C SER A 72 4.20 12.41 -2.35
N GLU A 73 3.11 12.64 -3.09
CA GLU A 73 3.16 13.09 -4.49
C GLU A 73 2.79 14.57 -4.55
N HIS A 74 3.75 15.46 -4.85
CA HIS A 74 3.60 16.91 -4.76
C HIS A 74 2.32 17.47 -5.42
N LEU A 75 2.09 17.18 -6.72
CA LEU A 75 0.93 17.71 -7.45
C LEU A 75 -0.40 17.18 -6.88
N ALA A 76 -0.46 15.88 -6.57
CA ALA A 76 -1.66 15.27 -6.00
C ALA A 76 -1.95 15.81 -4.59
N GLY A 77 -0.91 15.97 -3.79
CA GLY A 77 -0.96 16.50 -2.43
C GLY A 77 -1.46 17.93 -2.37
N LEU A 78 -0.88 18.83 -3.17
CA LEU A 78 -1.28 20.23 -3.22
C LEU A 78 -2.76 20.38 -3.64
N MET A 79 -3.14 19.70 -4.72
CA MET A 79 -4.52 19.67 -5.21
C MET A 79 -5.49 19.15 -4.15
N HIS A 80 -5.17 18.04 -3.50
CA HIS A 80 -6.02 17.49 -2.43
C HIS A 80 -6.10 18.40 -1.22
N LEU A 81 -4.99 19.01 -0.79
CA LEU A 81 -4.96 19.93 0.35
C LEU A 81 -5.92 21.10 0.12
N LEU A 82 -5.80 21.77 -1.03
CA LEU A 82 -6.65 22.91 -1.40
C LEU A 82 -8.14 22.55 -1.49
N ILE A 83 -8.47 21.42 -2.13
CA ILE A 83 -9.86 20.95 -2.21
C ILE A 83 -10.39 20.58 -0.82
N TYR A 84 -9.60 19.85 -0.04
CA TYR A 84 -10.00 19.34 1.28
C TYR A 84 -10.23 20.46 2.29
N THR A 85 -9.28 21.40 2.44
CA THR A 85 -9.44 22.52 3.36
C THR A 85 -10.55 23.46 2.90
N GLY A 86 -10.67 23.67 1.58
CA GLY A 86 -11.76 24.44 0.99
C GLY A 86 -13.13 23.84 1.29
N ILE A 87 -13.35 22.55 0.99
CA ILE A 87 -14.62 21.87 1.29
C ILE A 87 -14.93 21.91 2.78
N ILE A 88 -13.97 21.64 3.66
CA ILE A 88 -14.20 21.66 5.12
C ILE A 88 -14.59 23.06 5.59
N ALA A 89 -13.85 24.08 5.18
CA ALA A 89 -14.14 25.46 5.59
C ALA A 89 -15.52 25.91 5.08
N LEU A 90 -15.85 25.63 3.81
CA LEU A 90 -17.15 25.96 3.23
C LEU A 90 -18.28 25.16 3.89
N PHE A 91 -18.06 23.89 4.24
CA PHE A 91 -19.04 23.07 4.96
C PHE A 91 -19.29 23.59 6.38
N ILE A 92 -18.23 23.95 7.13
CA ILE A 92 -18.33 24.62 8.43
C ILE A 92 -19.10 25.94 8.25
N GLY A 93 -18.76 26.71 7.22
CA GLY A 93 -19.43 27.94 6.83
C GLY A 93 -20.94 27.76 6.73
N THR A 94 -21.39 26.87 5.85
CA THR A 94 -22.81 26.54 5.65
C THR A 94 -23.47 26.02 6.93
N THR A 95 -22.78 25.22 7.73
CA THR A 95 -23.30 24.71 9.00
C THR A 95 -23.51 25.83 10.02
N LEU A 96 -22.59 26.79 10.12
CA LEU A 96 -22.73 27.94 11.00
C LEU A 96 -23.89 28.85 10.57
N VAL A 97 -24.15 28.95 9.26
CA VAL A 97 -25.29 29.69 8.72
C VAL A 97 -26.62 29.05 9.11
N PHE A 98 -26.71 27.72 9.00
CA PHE A 98 -27.87 26.95 9.47
C PHE A 98 -28.07 27.14 10.98
N ILE A 99 -27.02 26.98 11.78
CA ILE A 99 -27.11 27.19 13.24
C ILE A 99 -27.56 28.61 13.57
N ASP A 100 -27.01 29.64 12.91
CA ASP A 100 -27.37 31.04 13.16
C ASP A 100 -28.81 31.37 12.75
N TYR A 101 -29.26 30.90 11.59
CA TYR A 101 -30.56 31.26 11.02
C TYR A 101 -31.73 30.44 11.59
N ASP A 102 -31.54 29.13 11.75
CA ASP A 102 -32.61 28.19 12.10
C ASP A 102 -32.69 27.92 13.61
N ILE A 103 -31.57 28.01 14.34
CA ILE A 103 -31.52 27.70 15.77
C ILE A 103 -31.39 28.99 16.58
N LEU A 104 -30.28 29.72 16.41
CA LEU A 104 -29.93 30.83 17.31
C LEU A 104 -30.87 32.03 17.14
N ARG A 105 -31.28 32.38 15.91
CA ARG A 105 -32.25 33.45 15.67
C ARG A 105 -33.56 33.25 16.44
N VAL A 106 -34.04 32.00 16.54
CA VAL A 106 -35.27 31.67 17.28
C VAL A 106 -35.07 31.80 18.80
N LEU A 107 -33.86 31.51 19.28
CA LEU A 107 -33.50 31.58 20.70
C LEU A 107 -33.11 33.01 21.15
N GLY A 108 -32.97 33.96 20.22
CA GLY A 108 -32.58 35.35 20.49
C GLY A 108 -31.14 35.75 20.13
N PRO A 109 -30.08 34.92 20.34
CA PRO A 109 -28.72 35.32 19.98
C PRO A 109 -28.46 35.21 18.47
N ARG A 110 -27.53 36.03 17.95
CA ARG A 110 -27.01 35.94 16.57
C ARG A 110 -25.50 35.74 16.65
N LEU A 111 -25.01 34.69 16.00
CA LEU A 111 -23.60 34.33 15.92
C LEU A 111 -22.91 35.12 14.80
N LEU A 112 -23.55 35.22 13.63
CA LEU A 112 -22.98 35.86 12.45
C LEU A 112 -23.26 37.37 12.43
N ARG A 113 -22.69 38.08 13.42
CA ARG A 113 -22.71 39.54 13.55
C ARG A 113 -21.36 40.14 13.93
N GLY A 114 -21.20 41.44 13.73
CA GLY A 114 -20.00 42.21 14.08
C GLY A 114 -18.72 41.66 13.44
N ASP A 115 -17.61 41.76 14.16
CA ASP A 115 -16.27 41.37 13.67
C ASP A 115 -16.17 39.87 13.35
N PHE A 116 -16.92 39.02 14.05
CA PHE A 116 -16.94 37.58 13.77
C PHE A 116 -17.48 37.30 12.37
N TYR A 117 -18.56 37.99 11.97
CA TYR A 117 -19.12 37.87 10.63
C TYR A 117 -18.14 38.35 9.55
N LEU A 118 -17.42 39.45 9.79
CA LEU A 118 -16.43 39.97 8.85
C LEU A 118 -15.26 38.98 8.64
N GLY A 119 -14.72 38.44 9.73
CA GLY A 119 -13.68 37.41 9.67
C GLY A 119 -14.19 36.13 9.01
N PHE A 120 -15.42 35.73 9.31
CA PHE A 120 -16.08 34.59 8.68
C PHE A 120 -16.22 34.76 7.15
N GLU A 121 -16.67 35.91 6.66
CA GLU A 121 -16.78 36.18 5.21
C GLU A 121 -15.42 36.09 4.55
N PHE A 122 -14.42 36.79 5.10
CA PHE A 122 -13.07 36.77 4.55
C PHE A 122 -12.46 35.37 4.49
N VAL A 123 -12.61 34.57 5.56
CA VAL A 123 -12.09 33.20 5.59
C VAL A 123 -12.79 32.32 4.54
N LEU A 124 -14.11 32.40 4.40
CA LEU A 124 -14.82 31.63 3.38
C LEU A 124 -14.45 32.05 1.96
N ASP A 125 -14.24 33.35 1.72
CA ASP A 125 -13.81 33.89 0.42
C ASP A 125 -12.41 33.35 0.06
N VAL A 126 -11.44 33.41 0.99
CA VAL A 126 -10.10 32.82 0.77
C VAL A 126 -10.18 31.30 0.53
N MET A 127 -10.97 30.59 1.33
CA MET A 127 -11.08 29.13 1.22
C MET A 127 -11.83 28.68 -0.02
N GLY A 128 -12.79 29.47 -0.52
CA GLY A 128 -13.43 29.23 -1.81
C GLY A 128 -12.48 29.41 -2.98
N VAL A 129 -11.54 30.38 -2.92
CA VAL A 129 -10.49 30.53 -3.93
C VAL A 129 -9.56 29.33 -3.90
N ALA A 130 -9.11 28.92 -2.70
CA ALA A 130 -8.30 27.71 -2.54
C ALA A 130 -9.02 26.49 -3.13
N PHE A 131 -10.31 26.30 -2.84
CA PHE A 131 -11.13 25.23 -3.39
C PHE A 131 -11.14 25.23 -4.93
N LEU A 132 -11.44 26.37 -5.56
CA LEU A 132 -11.47 26.49 -7.03
C LEU A 132 -10.10 26.26 -7.67
N LEU A 133 -9.02 26.77 -7.07
CA LEU A 133 -7.65 26.50 -7.51
C LEU A 133 -7.33 25.01 -7.43
N GLY A 134 -7.74 24.34 -6.35
CA GLY A 134 -7.62 22.90 -6.19
C GLY A 134 -8.36 22.13 -7.29
N LEU A 135 -9.61 22.51 -7.61
CA LEU A 135 -10.37 21.91 -8.72
C LEU A 135 -9.71 22.18 -10.08
N ALA A 136 -9.17 23.38 -10.31
CA ALA A 136 -8.44 23.70 -11.53
C ALA A 136 -7.19 22.81 -11.70
N LEU A 137 -6.42 22.59 -10.63
CA LEU A 137 -5.29 21.66 -10.64
C LEU A 137 -5.73 20.21 -10.91
N LEU A 138 -6.89 19.80 -10.39
CA LEU A 138 -7.47 18.49 -10.67
C LEU A 138 -7.86 18.34 -12.15
N ILE A 139 -8.50 19.35 -12.74
CA ILE A 139 -8.83 19.41 -14.16
C ILE A 139 -7.55 19.33 -15.00
N TYR A 140 -6.55 20.16 -14.69
CA TYR A 140 -5.27 20.17 -15.38
C TYR A 140 -4.60 18.79 -15.33
N ARG A 141 -4.50 18.19 -14.15
CA ARG A 141 -3.88 16.87 -13.97
C ARG A 141 -4.61 15.77 -14.75
N ARG A 142 -5.94 15.83 -14.80
CA ARG A 142 -6.78 14.77 -15.38
C ARG A 142 -6.93 14.87 -16.90
N PHE A 143 -7.11 16.08 -17.42
CA PHE A 143 -7.46 16.30 -18.83
C PHE A 143 -6.31 16.89 -19.67
N ILE A 144 -5.40 17.66 -19.07
CA ILE A 144 -4.32 18.34 -19.82
C ILE A 144 -3.01 17.57 -19.71
N ARG A 145 -2.51 17.34 -18.49
CA ARG A 145 -1.26 16.57 -18.26
C ARG A 145 -1.38 15.09 -18.64
N HIS A 146 -2.62 14.59 -18.68
CA HIS A 146 -2.98 13.21 -19.00
C HIS A 146 -2.14 12.17 -18.22
N GLU A 147 -2.54 11.89 -16.99
CA GLU A 147 -1.91 10.84 -16.19
C GLU A 147 -2.46 9.44 -16.58
N PRO A 148 -1.66 8.52 -17.17
CA PRO A 148 -2.17 7.28 -17.77
C PRO A 148 -2.92 6.36 -16.82
N ARG A 149 -2.54 6.37 -15.53
CA ARG A 149 -3.19 5.54 -14.50
C ARG A 149 -4.57 6.06 -14.09
N LEU A 150 -4.94 7.30 -14.39
CA LEU A 150 -6.23 7.85 -14.00
C LEU A 150 -7.30 7.52 -15.05
N ARG A 151 -8.28 6.71 -14.66
CA ARG A 151 -9.43 6.38 -15.52
C ARG A 151 -10.40 7.56 -15.56
N ASN A 152 -10.82 7.96 -16.75
CA ASN A 152 -11.86 8.97 -16.95
C ASN A 152 -13.21 8.27 -17.12
N ARG A 153 -14.11 8.47 -16.15
CA ARG A 153 -15.48 7.95 -16.16
C ARG A 153 -16.44 9.13 -16.04
N LEU A 154 -17.63 8.99 -16.59
CA LEU A 154 -18.65 10.03 -16.55
C LEU A 154 -18.97 10.48 -15.11
N GLU A 155 -19.08 9.52 -14.17
CA GLU A 155 -19.30 9.78 -12.75
C GLU A 155 -18.25 10.73 -12.11
N TYR A 156 -16.98 10.64 -12.51
CA TYR A 156 -15.94 11.55 -12.03
C TYR A 156 -16.10 12.96 -12.60
N SER A 157 -16.43 13.06 -13.88
CA SER A 157 -16.66 14.34 -14.56
C SER A 157 -17.90 15.03 -14.02
N MET A 158 -18.97 14.29 -13.74
CA MET A 158 -20.20 14.84 -13.14
C MET A 158 -19.95 15.39 -11.72
N ALA A 159 -19.24 14.64 -10.88
CA ALA A 159 -18.89 15.12 -9.54
C ALA A 159 -18.02 16.38 -9.60
N LEU A 160 -17.05 16.43 -10.52
CA LEU A 160 -16.20 17.59 -10.73
C LEU A 160 -16.99 18.81 -11.25
N ALA A 161 -17.90 18.61 -12.20
CA ALA A 161 -18.76 19.66 -12.73
C ALA A 161 -19.71 20.21 -11.64
N GLY A 162 -20.29 19.35 -10.81
CA GLY A 162 -21.14 19.77 -9.69
C GLY A 162 -20.37 20.57 -8.65
N LEU A 163 -19.16 20.13 -8.26
CA LEU A 163 -18.29 20.86 -7.33
C LEU A 163 -17.86 22.23 -7.90
N LEU A 164 -17.49 22.28 -9.18
CA LEU A 164 -17.12 23.52 -9.85
C LEU A 164 -18.32 24.48 -9.95
N PHE A 165 -19.50 23.96 -10.29
CA PHE A 165 -20.73 24.73 -10.36
C PHE A 165 -21.06 25.36 -9.00
N ILE A 166 -21.06 24.58 -7.91
CA ILE A 166 -21.34 25.09 -6.56
C ILE A 166 -20.32 26.16 -6.15
N GLY A 167 -19.02 25.93 -6.40
CA GLY A 167 -17.97 26.90 -6.10
C GLY A 167 -18.11 28.21 -6.86
N LEU A 168 -18.37 28.16 -8.17
CA LEU A 168 -18.50 29.36 -9.02
C LEU A 168 -19.82 30.10 -8.77
N SER A 169 -20.94 29.38 -8.68
CA SER A 169 -22.25 29.98 -8.45
C SER A 169 -22.33 30.67 -7.08
N GLY A 170 -21.60 30.19 -6.07
CA GLY A 170 -21.47 30.88 -4.78
C GLY A 170 -20.94 32.31 -4.93
N TYR A 171 -19.85 32.52 -5.68
CA TYR A 171 -19.31 33.86 -5.94
C TYR A 171 -20.20 34.71 -6.82
N VAL A 172 -20.85 34.12 -7.82
CA VAL A 172 -21.79 34.87 -8.67
C VAL A 172 -22.99 35.36 -7.85
N LEU A 173 -23.54 34.51 -6.97
CA LEU A 173 -24.62 34.90 -6.06
C LEU A 173 -24.19 36.04 -5.14
N GLU A 174 -23.00 35.93 -4.55
CA GLU A 174 -22.45 36.98 -3.70
C GLU A 174 -22.24 38.30 -4.46
N ALA A 175 -21.68 38.23 -5.67
CA ALA A 175 -21.43 39.40 -6.50
C ALA A 175 -22.73 40.13 -6.89
N ILE A 176 -23.78 39.37 -7.28
CA ILE A 176 -25.09 39.96 -7.59
C ILE A 176 -25.69 40.59 -6.33
N ARG A 177 -25.65 39.89 -5.18
CA ARG A 177 -26.11 40.42 -3.89
C ARG A 177 -25.45 41.75 -3.54
N LEU A 178 -24.12 41.83 -3.66
CA LEU A 178 -23.34 43.04 -3.36
C LEU A 178 -23.59 44.19 -4.35
N THR A 179 -24.11 43.88 -5.53
CA THR A 179 -24.47 44.88 -6.55
C THR A 179 -25.85 45.47 -6.28
N VAL A 180 -26.84 44.60 -6.03
CA VAL A 180 -28.22 45.01 -5.77
C VAL A 180 -28.34 45.67 -4.39
N GLU A 181 -27.60 45.16 -3.40
CA GLU A 181 -27.64 45.64 -2.03
C GLU A 181 -26.23 45.87 -1.44
N PRO A 182 -25.59 46.98 -1.82
CA PRO A 182 -24.22 47.28 -1.39
C PRO A 182 -24.16 47.55 0.11
N ARG A 183 -23.17 46.94 0.78
CA ARG A 183 -22.89 47.16 2.22
C ARG A 183 -21.52 47.82 2.42
N PRO A 184 -21.33 48.65 3.47
CA PRO A 184 -20.06 49.33 3.72
C PRO A 184 -18.86 48.38 3.90
N TRP A 185 -19.08 47.19 4.43
CA TRP A 185 -18.05 46.17 4.69
C TRP A 185 -17.91 45.14 3.55
N SER A 186 -18.45 45.41 2.36
CA SER A 186 -18.39 44.48 1.22
C SER A 186 -16.98 44.09 0.76
N GLY A 187 -15.95 44.80 1.22
CA GLY A 187 -14.55 44.48 0.95
C GLY A 187 -14.03 43.20 1.61
N TYR A 188 -14.72 42.65 2.63
CA TYR A 188 -14.35 41.37 3.25
C TYR A 188 -14.67 40.17 2.33
N SER A 189 -15.67 40.31 1.46
CA SER A 189 -15.97 39.41 0.33
C SER A 189 -15.27 39.93 -0.93
N PHE A 190 -13.95 39.92 -0.94
CA PHE A 190 -13.14 40.59 -1.97
C PHE A 190 -13.36 40.00 -3.37
N VAL A 191 -13.59 38.68 -3.51
CA VAL A 191 -13.89 38.05 -4.80
C VAL A 191 -15.26 38.49 -5.30
N GLY A 192 -16.31 38.34 -4.47
CA GLY A 192 -17.66 38.80 -4.80
C GLY A 192 -17.70 40.29 -5.13
N LYS A 193 -16.95 41.12 -4.39
CA LYS A 193 -16.85 42.57 -4.64
C LYS A 193 -16.15 42.90 -5.95
N ALA A 194 -15.05 42.21 -6.26
CA ALA A 194 -14.36 42.37 -7.54
C ALA A 194 -15.29 41.99 -8.70
N MET A 195 -15.97 40.84 -8.61
CA MET A 195 -16.93 40.39 -9.63
C MET A 195 -18.12 41.34 -9.78
N SER A 196 -18.66 41.85 -8.66
CA SER A 196 -19.72 42.87 -8.64
C SER A 196 -19.31 44.09 -9.48
N THR A 197 -18.11 44.61 -9.21
CA THR A 197 -17.58 45.81 -9.86
C THR A 197 -17.29 45.60 -11.34
N VAL A 198 -16.77 44.43 -11.72
CA VAL A 198 -16.37 44.13 -13.10
C VAL A 198 -17.56 43.76 -13.98
N PHE A 199 -18.50 42.95 -13.48
CA PHE A 199 -19.51 42.31 -14.31
C PHE A 199 -20.93 42.85 -14.12
N PHE A 200 -21.28 43.36 -12.94
CA PHE A 200 -22.69 43.58 -12.58
C PHE A 200 -23.03 45.05 -12.25
N VAL A 201 -22.07 45.89 -11.90
CA VAL A 201 -22.30 47.28 -11.40
C VAL A 201 -23.11 48.17 -12.35
N ASN A 202 -23.00 47.94 -13.66
CA ASN A 202 -23.71 48.74 -14.68
C ASN A 202 -25.04 48.10 -15.12
N LEU A 203 -25.47 47.01 -14.48
CA LEU A 203 -26.70 46.29 -14.85
C LEU A 203 -27.87 46.68 -13.94
N PRO A 204 -29.11 46.73 -14.46
CA PRO A 204 -30.28 47.08 -13.64
C PRO A 204 -30.59 46.04 -12.56
N ALA A 205 -31.07 46.50 -11.41
CA ALA A 205 -31.30 45.67 -10.22
C ALA A 205 -32.37 44.57 -10.41
N GLU A 206 -33.43 44.84 -11.19
CA GLU A 206 -34.54 43.91 -11.37
C GLU A 206 -34.12 42.62 -12.15
N PRO A 207 -33.52 42.70 -13.36
CA PRO A 207 -32.97 41.53 -14.05
C PRO A 207 -31.94 40.77 -13.21
N LEU A 208 -31.08 41.49 -12.47
CA LEU A 208 -30.11 40.89 -11.56
C LEU A 208 -30.77 40.10 -10.44
N THR A 209 -31.85 40.62 -9.85
CA THR A 209 -32.62 39.93 -8.81
C THR A 209 -33.27 38.65 -9.35
N LEU A 210 -33.80 38.69 -10.57
CA LEU A 210 -34.35 37.49 -11.22
C LEU A 210 -33.26 36.44 -11.47
N LEU A 211 -32.10 36.87 -11.99
CA LEU A 211 -30.94 36.00 -12.21
C LEU A 211 -30.44 35.40 -10.89
N TYR A 212 -30.32 36.21 -9.83
CA TYR A 212 -29.95 35.75 -8.48
C TYR A 212 -30.87 34.63 -8.02
N ARG A 213 -32.19 34.79 -8.14
CA ARG A 213 -33.17 33.77 -7.72
C ARG A 213 -33.01 32.46 -8.50
N GLY A 214 -32.77 32.53 -9.82
CA GLY A 214 -32.54 31.35 -10.65
C GLY A 214 -31.23 30.63 -10.30
N ILE A 215 -30.14 31.38 -10.11
CA ILE A 215 -28.84 30.82 -9.70
C ILE A 215 -28.94 30.25 -8.29
N TRP A 216 -29.69 30.89 -7.38
CA TRP A 216 -29.82 30.45 -5.99
C TRP A 216 -30.51 29.09 -5.91
N TRP A 217 -31.64 28.93 -6.61
CA TRP A 217 -32.35 27.64 -6.65
C TRP A 217 -31.56 26.55 -7.37
N SER A 218 -30.89 26.87 -8.47
CA SER A 218 -30.04 25.88 -9.16
C SER A 218 -28.84 25.48 -8.31
N HIS A 219 -28.19 26.43 -7.63
CA HIS A 219 -27.14 26.15 -6.62
C HIS A 219 -27.67 25.23 -5.53
N ALA A 220 -28.80 25.55 -4.91
CA ALA A 220 -29.39 24.75 -3.84
C ALA A 220 -29.72 23.33 -4.30
N VAL A 221 -30.39 23.18 -5.45
CA VAL A 221 -30.75 21.87 -6.02
C VAL A 221 -29.50 21.05 -6.35
N VAL A 222 -28.47 21.65 -6.96
CA VAL A 222 -27.22 20.93 -7.25
C VAL A 222 -26.51 20.57 -5.94
N ALA A 223 -26.44 21.43 -4.95
CA ALA A 223 -25.86 21.12 -3.64
C ALA A 223 -26.60 19.96 -2.95
N PHE A 224 -27.93 19.97 -2.93
CA PHE A 224 -28.73 18.89 -2.35
C PHE A 224 -28.56 17.59 -3.13
N ALA A 225 -28.54 17.65 -4.46
CA ALA A 225 -28.27 16.49 -5.31
C ALA A 225 -26.87 15.91 -5.02
N MET A 226 -25.85 16.76 -4.92
CA MET A 226 -24.48 16.35 -4.60
C MET A 226 -24.40 15.63 -3.26
N VAL A 227 -25.10 16.12 -2.21
CA VAL A 227 -25.20 15.47 -0.90
C VAL A 227 -25.95 14.14 -1.02
N ALA A 228 -27.11 14.12 -1.70
CA ALA A 228 -27.92 12.92 -1.89
C ALA A 228 -27.16 11.77 -2.57
N VAL A 229 -26.32 12.09 -3.56
CA VAL A 229 -25.55 11.09 -4.30
C VAL A 229 -24.23 10.71 -3.63
N LEU A 230 -23.84 11.31 -2.49
CA LEU A 230 -22.61 10.95 -1.78
C LEU A 230 -22.45 9.44 -1.55
N PRO A 231 -23.48 8.68 -1.09
CA PRO A 231 -23.38 7.24 -0.88
C PRO A 231 -23.36 6.44 -2.19
N TYR A 232 -23.55 7.05 -3.34
CA TYR A 232 -23.60 6.34 -4.63
C TYR A 232 -22.47 6.75 -5.57
N SER A 233 -21.75 7.82 -5.20
CA SER A 233 -20.78 8.46 -6.06
C SER A 233 -19.34 8.29 -5.55
N PRO A 234 -18.35 8.61 -6.40
CA PRO A 234 -16.95 8.65 -6.01
C PRO A 234 -16.65 9.58 -4.82
N LEU A 235 -17.49 10.57 -4.53
CA LEU A 235 -17.29 11.47 -3.39
C LEU A 235 -17.43 10.78 -2.04
N GLY A 236 -18.16 9.67 -1.97
CA GLY A 236 -18.27 8.85 -0.76
C GLY A 236 -16.91 8.37 -0.22
N HIS A 237 -15.84 8.42 -1.04
CA HIS A 237 -14.49 8.10 -0.58
C HIS A 237 -14.02 8.95 0.61
N MET A 238 -14.51 10.18 0.77
CA MET A 238 -14.16 11.02 1.91
C MET A 238 -14.58 10.39 3.25
N PHE A 239 -15.63 9.56 3.25
CA PHE A 239 -16.11 8.84 4.43
C PHE A 239 -15.54 7.42 4.48
N SER A 240 -15.64 6.66 3.38
CA SER A 240 -15.19 5.26 3.38
C SER A 240 -13.68 5.13 3.58
N THR A 241 -12.88 6.09 3.09
CA THR A 241 -11.44 6.15 3.36
C THR A 241 -11.15 6.36 4.84
N LEU A 242 -11.78 7.36 5.47
CA LEU A 242 -11.57 7.65 6.89
C LEU A 242 -11.99 6.46 7.75
N LEU A 243 -13.14 5.86 7.44
CA LEU A 243 -13.63 4.70 8.14
C LEU A 243 -12.70 3.49 7.97
N ASN A 244 -12.22 3.21 6.76
CA ASN A 244 -11.27 2.14 6.51
C ASN A 244 -9.94 2.36 7.25
N ILE A 245 -9.41 3.59 7.26
CA ILE A 245 -8.18 3.89 7.99
C ILE A 245 -8.40 3.67 9.50
N ALA A 246 -9.52 4.12 10.05
CA ALA A 246 -9.81 3.95 11.48
C ALA A 246 -10.01 2.48 11.85
N VAL A 247 -10.74 1.72 11.03
CA VAL A 247 -11.07 0.32 11.33
C VAL A 247 -9.92 -0.63 10.97
N ASN A 248 -9.38 -0.57 9.77
CA ASN A 248 -8.45 -1.58 9.27
C ASN A 248 -6.99 -1.29 9.62
N ALA A 249 -6.54 -0.02 9.63
CA ALA A 249 -5.11 0.29 9.81
C ALA A 249 -4.50 -0.24 11.13
N PRO A 250 -5.17 -0.15 12.29
CA PRO A 250 -4.64 -0.66 13.56
C PRO A 250 -4.50 -2.19 13.61
N ARG A 251 -5.16 -2.90 12.69
CA ARG A 251 -5.25 -4.37 12.67
C ARG A 251 -4.36 -5.00 11.59
N GLN A 252 -3.64 -4.19 10.82
CA GLN A 252 -2.82 -4.71 9.74
C GLN A 252 -1.64 -5.49 10.29
N LEU A 253 -1.42 -6.66 9.70
CA LEU A 253 -0.21 -7.44 9.96
C LEU A 253 1.02 -6.66 9.45
N PRO A 254 2.18 -6.82 10.11
CA PRO A 254 3.46 -6.36 9.57
C PRO A 254 3.61 -6.80 8.11
N LEU A 255 4.26 -5.98 7.27
CA LEU A 255 4.52 -6.36 5.88
C LEU A 255 5.24 -7.71 5.82
N GLY A 256 4.95 -8.51 4.80
CA GLY A 256 5.51 -9.86 4.61
C GLY A 256 5.04 -10.94 5.59
N LYS A 257 4.26 -10.61 6.62
CA LYS A 257 3.61 -11.62 7.48
C LYS A 257 2.25 -12.00 6.91
N MET A 258 2.01 -13.30 6.67
CA MET A 258 0.68 -13.83 6.34
C MET A 258 -0.12 -14.15 7.60
N LYS A 259 -1.45 -14.10 7.51
CA LYS A 259 -2.34 -14.59 8.58
C LYS A 259 -2.08 -16.08 8.77
N THR A 260 -2.13 -16.59 10.00
CA THR A 260 -2.11 -18.03 10.29
C THR A 260 -3.56 -18.46 10.50
N PRO A 261 -4.20 -19.13 9.53
CA PRO A 261 -5.64 -19.40 9.58
C PRO A 261 -6.02 -20.52 10.58
N PHE A 262 -5.12 -21.48 10.78
CA PHE A 262 -5.24 -22.58 11.73
C PHE A 262 -3.85 -23.04 12.16
N ARG A 263 -3.81 -23.87 13.19
CA ARG A 263 -2.61 -24.55 13.69
C ARG A 263 -2.82 -26.05 13.59
N ILE A 264 -2.03 -26.74 12.78
CA ILE A 264 -2.16 -28.18 12.50
C ILE A 264 -1.91 -29.02 13.76
N ASP A 265 -1.07 -28.53 14.68
CA ASP A 265 -0.78 -29.14 15.97
C ASP A 265 -1.91 -28.98 17.01
N GLU A 266 -2.88 -28.10 16.74
CA GLU A 266 -4.06 -27.86 17.57
C GLU A 266 -5.37 -28.30 16.88
N LEU A 267 -5.28 -28.79 15.66
CA LEU A 267 -6.44 -29.10 14.83
C LEU A 267 -6.99 -30.50 15.15
N ASP A 268 -8.32 -30.59 15.30
CA ASP A 268 -9.01 -31.88 15.24
C ASP A 268 -8.87 -32.44 13.81
N PRO A 269 -8.36 -33.68 13.62
CA PRO A 269 -8.26 -34.31 12.30
C PRO A 269 -9.57 -34.39 11.51
N SER A 270 -10.72 -34.27 12.19
CA SER A 270 -12.06 -34.25 11.58
C SER A 270 -12.58 -32.84 11.25
N ALA A 271 -11.83 -31.78 11.58
CA ALA A 271 -12.26 -30.40 11.35
C ALA A 271 -12.26 -30.04 9.85
N ASP A 272 -13.38 -29.53 9.37
CA ASP A 272 -13.47 -28.94 8.03
C ASP A 272 -12.79 -27.56 8.02
N ILE A 273 -11.60 -27.47 7.40
CA ILE A 273 -10.83 -26.23 7.35
C ILE A 273 -11.25 -25.41 6.13
N LYS A 274 -11.98 -24.32 6.37
CA LYS A 274 -12.19 -23.30 5.34
C LYS A 274 -10.97 -22.40 5.19
N LEU A 275 -10.30 -22.46 4.03
CA LEU A 275 -9.15 -21.63 3.70
C LEU A 275 -9.40 -20.73 2.49
N GLY A 276 -8.98 -19.48 2.62
CA GLY A 276 -9.10 -18.50 1.56
C GLY A 276 -10.54 -18.03 1.34
N PHE A 277 -10.77 -17.40 0.19
CA PHE A 277 -12.11 -17.10 -0.27
C PHE A 277 -12.25 -17.28 -1.78
N ARG A 278 -13.47 -17.60 -2.21
CA ARG A 278 -13.85 -17.72 -3.64
C ARG A 278 -15.13 -16.97 -3.97
N SER A 279 -15.88 -16.49 -2.99
CA SER A 279 -17.04 -15.64 -3.21
C SER A 279 -17.03 -14.44 -2.25
N LEU A 280 -17.75 -13.38 -2.60
CA LEU A 280 -17.82 -12.16 -1.78
C LEU A 280 -18.62 -12.37 -0.48
N THR A 281 -19.45 -13.42 -0.41
CA THR A 281 -20.15 -13.76 0.84
C THR A 281 -19.19 -14.17 1.95
N GLU A 282 -18.03 -14.71 1.60
CA GLU A 282 -17.00 -15.21 2.53
C GLU A 282 -16.13 -14.09 3.10
N LEU A 283 -16.12 -12.93 2.44
CA LEU A 283 -15.44 -11.74 2.96
C LEU A 283 -16.19 -11.20 4.18
N GLY A 284 -15.45 -10.98 5.26
CA GLY A 284 -15.89 -10.23 6.41
C GLY A 284 -16.15 -8.76 6.08
N TRP A 285 -16.86 -8.08 6.99
CA TRP A 285 -17.26 -6.69 6.79
C TRP A 285 -16.07 -5.72 6.68
N MET A 286 -14.97 -6.02 7.36
CA MET A 286 -13.73 -5.23 7.31
C MET A 286 -13.04 -5.34 5.95
N GLU A 287 -13.03 -6.52 5.34
CA GLU A 287 -12.49 -6.75 4.00
C GLU A 287 -13.37 -6.07 2.94
N LYS A 288 -14.70 -6.15 3.09
CA LYS A 288 -15.66 -5.41 2.25
C LYS A 288 -15.48 -3.89 2.37
N LEU A 289 -15.24 -3.37 3.57
CA LEU A 289 -14.92 -1.96 3.79
C LEU A 289 -13.63 -1.54 3.09
N GLY A 290 -12.61 -2.43 3.10
CA GLY A 290 -11.38 -2.24 2.33
C GLY A 290 -11.63 -2.11 0.83
N LEU A 291 -12.53 -2.92 0.27
CA LEU A 291 -12.94 -2.81 -1.13
C LEU A 291 -13.65 -1.46 -1.40
N ASP A 292 -14.57 -1.05 -0.52
CA ASP A 292 -15.33 0.19 -0.69
C ASP A 292 -14.46 1.46 -0.60
N ALA A 293 -13.43 1.44 0.23
CA ALA A 293 -12.52 2.57 0.42
C ALA A 293 -11.60 2.83 -0.80
N CYS A 294 -11.59 1.93 -1.79
CA CYS A 294 -10.70 2.09 -2.94
C CYS A 294 -11.08 3.30 -3.80
N THR A 295 -10.13 4.23 -3.96
CA THR A 295 -10.31 5.50 -4.69
C THR A 295 -10.03 5.43 -6.18
N ASP A 296 -9.74 4.24 -6.74
CA ASP A 296 -9.37 4.02 -8.15
C ASP A 296 -8.15 4.88 -8.63
N CYS A 297 -7.28 5.32 -7.71
CA CYS A 297 -6.20 6.28 -8.01
C CYS A 297 -4.97 5.72 -8.75
N GLY A 298 -4.88 4.40 -8.96
CA GLY A 298 -3.79 3.80 -9.75
C GLY A 298 -2.42 3.69 -9.09
N ARG A 299 -2.22 4.17 -7.85
CA ARG A 299 -0.88 4.13 -7.22
C ARG A 299 -0.36 2.71 -7.00
N CYS A 300 -1.22 1.80 -6.57
CA CYS A 300 -0.84 0.39 -6.37
C CYS A 300 -0.48 -0.31 -7.68
N GLU A 301 -1.17 0.02 -8.78
CA GLU A 301 -0.92 -0.51 -10.11
C GLU A 301 0.41 0.04 -10.68
N ALA A 302 0.62 1.36 -10.64
CA ALA A 302 1.86 1.99 -11.10
C ALA A 302 3.10 1.52 -10.31
N ALA A 303 2.93 1.16 -9.04
CA ALA A 303 4.00 0.60 -8.22
C ALA A 303 4.28 -0.89 -8.50
N CYS A 304 3.34 -1.62 -9.11
CA CYS A 304 3.36 -3.08 -9.23
C CYS A 304 4.37 -3.56 -10.29
N PRO A 305 5.37 -4.36 -9.93
CA PRO A 305 6.32 -4.92 -10.89
C PRO A 305 5.70 -5.87 -11.90
N ALA A 306 4.77 -6.73 -11.45
CA ALA A 306 4.08 -7.68 -12.32
C ALA A 306 3.22 -6.97 -13.37
N TYR A 307 2.52 -5.90 -12.99
CA TYR A 307 1.76 -5.08 -13.94
C TYR A 307 2.68 -4.43 -14.98
N ALA A 308 3.81 -3.85 -14.53
CA ALA A 308 4.79 -3.24 -15.42
C ALA A 308 5.46 -4.25 -16.38
N ALA A 309 5.55 -5.52 -15.98
CA ALA A 309 5.99 -6.64 -16.81
C ALA A 309 4.94 -7.13 -17.82
N GLY A 310 3.74 -6.54 -17.84
CA GLY A 310 2.64 -6.91 -18.73
C GLY A 310 2.02 -8.27 -18.40
N THR A 311 2.07 -8.68 -17.13
CA THR A 311 1.22 -9.76 -16.62
C THR A 311 -0.25 -9.30 -16.59
N PRO A 312 -1.23 -10.22 -16.52
CA PRO A 312 -2.63 -9.83 -16.34
C PRO A 312 -2.92 -9.14 -15.00
N LEU A 313 -2.04 -9.26 -14.00
CA LEU A 313 -2.27 -8.71 -12.67
C LEU A 313 -2.21 -7.18 -12.65
N SER A 314 -3.34 -6.56 -12.30
CA SER A 314 -3.36 -5.22 -11.68
C SER A 314 -3.92 -5.31 -10.24
N PRO A 315 -3.15 -4.93 -9.20
CA PRO A 315 -3.66 -4.91 -7.83
C PRO A 315 -4.80 -3.90 -7.63
N ARG A 316 -4.90 -2.88 -8.50
CA ARG A 316 -6.06 -1.99 -8.52
C ARG A 316 -7.27 -2.72 -9.04
N ASP A 317 -7.12 -3.46 -10.13
CA ASP A 317 -8.25 -4.11 -10.80
C ASP A 317 -8.81 -5.26 -9.99
N ILE A 318 -7.98 -6.04 -9.29
CA ILE A 318 -8.47 -7.02 -8.30
C ILE A 318 -9.44 -6.36 -7.33
N VAL A 319 -9.04 -5.25 -6.70
CA VAL A 319 -9.88 -4.53 -5.73
C VAL A 319 -11.11 -3.92 -6.40
N GLN A 320 -10.98 -3.31 -7.59
CA GLN A 320 -12.10 -2.68 -8.29
C GLN A 320 -13.11 -3.69 -8.85
N LYS A 321 -12.67 -4.87 -9.31
CA LYS A 321 -13.53 -5.98 -9.76
C LYS A 321 -14.38 -6.47 -8.60
N LEU A 322 -13.75 -6.84 -7.48
CA LEU A 322 -14.44 -7.27 -6.26
C LEU A 322 -15.37 -6.16 -5.72
N ARG A 323 -14.90 -4.91 -5.67
CA ARG A 323 -15.74 -3.76 -5.25
C ARG A 323 -16.97 -3.60 -6.13
N ARG A 324 -16.85 -3.71 -7.45
CA ARG A 324 -17.99 -3.54 -8.37
C ARG A 324 -19.03 -4.64 -8.17
N GLN A 325 -18.62 -5.90 -8.04
CA GLN A 325 -19.55 -6.99 -7.77
C GLN A 325 -20.25 -6.81 -6.41
N LEU A 326 -19.52 -6.40 -5.37
CA LEU A 326 -20.10 -6.08 -4.05
C LEU A 326 -21.23 -5.05 -4.15
N TRP A 327 -21.08 -4.04 -5.00
CA TRP A 327 -22.05 -2.96 -5.15
C TRP A 327 -23.17 -3.23 -6.16
N ARG A 328 -22.93 -4.06 -7.19
CA ARG A 328 -24.03 -4.56 -8.03
C ARG A 328 -24.96 -5.46 -7.21
N GLY A 329 -24.39 -6.25 -6.31
CA GLY A 329 -25.12 -7.09 -5.37
C GLY A 329 -25.70 -8.37 -5.98
N ASP A 330 -25.47 -8.61 -7.26
CA ASP A 330 -25.70 -9.86 -7.98
C ASP A 330 -24.46 -10.76 -7.94
N GLY A 331 -24.67 -12.09 -7.99
CA GLY A 331 -23.60 -13.08 -8.03
C GLY A 331 -22.60 -13.00 -6.86
N LEU A 332 -23.03 -12.60 -5.65
CA LEU A 332 -22.10 -12.45 -4.51
C LEU A 332 -21.60 -13.80 -3.97
N ASP A 333 -22.42 -14.83 -4.14
CA ASP A 333 -22.18 -16.23 -3.82
C ASP A 333 -21.51 -17.00 -4.96
N GLU A 334 -21.46 -16.42 -6.17
CA GLU A 334 -20.74 -16.99 -7.30
C GLU A 334 -19.24 -17.03 -7.03
N ASP A 335 -18.62 -18.06 -7.58
CA ASP A 335 -17.19 -18.23 -7.60
C ASP A 335 -16.53 -17.14 -8.47
N VAL A 336 -15.58 -16.39 -7.91
CA VAL A 336 -14.90 -15.28 -8.58
C VAL A 336 -14.08 -15.72 -9.79
N PHE A 337 -13.66 -16.99 -9.86
CA PHE A 337 -12.96 -17.54 -11.00
C PHE A 337 -13.93 -18.10 -12.04
N ALA A 338 -14.93 -18.88 -11.61
CA ALA A 338 -15.90 -19.48 -12.53
C ALA A 338 -16.78 -18.44 -13.24
N SER A 339 -17.09 -17.32 -12.56
CA SER A 339 -17.81 -16.18 -13.15
C SER A 339 -16.95 -15.35 -14.12
N GLY A 340 -15.63 -15.59 -14.19
CA GLY A 340 -14.69 -14.79 -14.97
C GLY A 340 -14.41 -13.40 -14.38
N LEU A 341 -14.81 -13.14 -13.13
CA LEU A 341 -14.51 -11.87 -12.45
C LEU A 341 -13.00 -11.70 -12.24
N ILE A 342 -12.33 -12.76 -11.80
CA ILE A 342 -10.89 -12.84 -11.54
C ILE A 342 -10.31 -13.98 -12.37
N ASP A 343 -9.24 -13.72 -13.10
CA ASP A 343 -8.47 -14.76 -13.79
C ASP A 343 -7.43 -15.34 -12.82
N GLU A 344 -7.29 -16.68 -12.79
CA GLU A 344 -6.29 -17.36 -11.96
C GLU A 344 -4.87 -16.84 -12.23
N GLU A 345 -4.54 -16.49 -13.48
CA GLU A 345 -3.24 -15.92 -13.83
C GLU A 345 -2.98 -14.57 -13.14
N GLU A 346 -4.01 -13.75 -12.89
CA GLU A 346 -3.86 -12.50 -12.13
C GLU A 346 -3.37 -12.79 -10.70
N VAL A 347 -3.92 -13.84 -10.09
CA VAL A 347 -3.59 -14.25 -8.73
C VAL A 347 -2.18 -14.85 -8.67
N TRP A 348 -1.82 -15.69 -9.65
CA TRP A 348 -0.50 -16.33 -9.71
C TRP A 348 0.64 -15.39 -10.10
N ALA A 349 0.36 -14.27 -10.77
CA ALA A 349 1.36 -13.27 -11.13
C ALA A 349 1.90 -12.44 -9.95
N CYS A 350 1.23 -12.46 -8.79
CA CYS A 350 1.67 -11.68 -7.64
C CYS A 350 2.99 -12.21 -7.05
N THR A 351 3.99 -11.33 -6.94
CA THR A 351 5.31 -11.68 -6.38
C THR A 351 5.43 -11.42 -4.88
N THR A 352 4.29 -11.15 -4.20
CA THR A 352 4.18 -10.85 -2.76
C THR A 352 5.14 -9.77 -2.22
N CYS A 353 5.60 -8.87 -3.10
CA CYS A 353 6.65 -7.91 -2.76
C CYS A 353 6.17 -6.70 -1.94
N SER A 354 4.87 -6.58 -1.64
CA SER A 354 4.24 -5.49 -0.87
C SER A 354 4.33 -4.07 -1.47
N ALA A 355 4.74 -3.91 -2.74
CA ALA A 355 4.81 -2.59 -3.38
C ALA A 355 3.44 -1.89 -3.47
N CYS A 356 2.37 -2.65 -3.74
CA CYS A 356 1.01 -2.14 -3.82
C CYS A 356 0.48 -1.64 -2.46
N ILE A 357 0.86 -2.32 -1.37
CA ILE A 357 0.49 -1.96 0.00
C ILE A 357 1.19 -0.66 0.42
N GLU A 358 2.49 -0.58 0.14
CA GLU A 358 3.28 0.61 0.47
C GLU A 358 2.76 1.85 -0.28
N ALA A 359 2.39 1.70 -1.55
CA ALA A 359 1.88 2.79 -2.38
C ALA A 359 0.45 3.25 -2.04
N CYS A 360 -0.36 2.43 -1.37
CA CYS A 360 -1.77 2.73 -1.15
C CYS A 360 -1.96 3.89 -0.14
N PRO A 361 -2.58 5.03 -0.54
CA PRO A 361 -2.76 6.17 0.35
C PRO A 361 -3.84 5.94 1.41
N VAL A 362 -4.77 5.03 1.14
CA VAL A 362 -5.92 4.69 2.00
C VAL A 362 -5.73 3.36 2.73
N LEU A 363 -4.49 2.83 2.72
CA LEU A 363 -4.05 1.66 3.47
C LEU A 363 -4.82 0.37 3.13
N ILE A 364 -5.27 0.18 1.89
CA ILE A 364 -5.80 -1.11 1.42
C ILE A 364 -4.63 -2.06 1.14
N ARG A 365 -4.87 -3.35 1.35
CA ARG A 365 -3.89 -4.42 1.12
C ARG A 365 -4.34 -5.37 0.00
N PRO A 366 -4.20 -4.99 -1.29
CA PRO A 366 -4.64 -5.84 -2.41
C PRO A 366 -4.04 -7.24 -2.39
N MET A 367 -2.79 -7.35 -1.93
CA MET A 367 -2.06 -8.63 -1.82
C MET A 367 -2.73 -9.63 -0.89
N ASP A 368 -3.41 -9.16 0.17
CA ASP A 368 -4.04 -10.07 1.13
C ASP A 368 -5.22 -10.81 0.47
N TYR A 369 -6.05 -10.12 -0.33
CA TYR A 369 -7.10 -10.78 -1.12
C TYR A 369 -6.52 -11.81 -2.10
N ILE A 370 -5.40 -11.50 -2.74
CA ILE A 370 -4.71 -12.41 -3.66
C ILE A 370 -4.23 -13.66 -2.92
N LEU A 371 -3.63 -13.50 -1.74
CA LEU A 371 -3.11 -14.62 -0.96
C LEU A 371 -4.23 -15.52 -0.42
N GLU A 372 -5.37 -14.96 0.00
CA GLU A 372 -6.53 -15.77 0.38
C GLU A 372 -7.11 -16.51 -0.83
N MET A 373 -7.20 -15.88 -2.01
CA MET A 373 -7.60 -16.57 -3.24
C MET A 373 -6.63 -17.71 -3.62
N ARG A 374 -5.32 -17.53 -3.43
CA ARG A 374 -4.32 -18.60 -3.64
C ARG A 374 -4.52 -19.78 -2.72
N ARG A 375 -4.86 -19.54 -1.45
CA ARG A 375 -5.18 -20.62 -0.50
C ARG A 375 -6.35 -21.44 -0.98
N ALA A 376 -7.42 -20.78 -1.44
CA ALA A 376 -8.59 -21.48 -1.95
C ALA A 376 -8.27 -22.31 -3.21
N LEU A 377 -7.51 -21.76 -4.16
CA LEU A 377 -7.05 -22.50 -5.35
C LEU A 377 -6.17 -23.71 -4.97
N THR A 378 -5.27 -23.53 -4.01
CA THR A 378 -4.37 -24.58 -3.54
C THR A 378 -5.13 -25.71 -2.85
N LEU A 379 -6.09 -25.38 -1.99
CA LEU A 379 -6.92 -26.35 -1.28
C LEU A 379 -7.71 -27.26 -2.23
N GLU A 380 -8.16 -26.72 -3.37
CA GLU A 380 -8.85 -27.49 -4.41
C GLU A 380 -7.92 -28.21 -5.41
N GLY A 381 -6.61 -28.14 -5.20
CA GLY A 381 -5.64 -28.75 -6.11
C GLY A 381 -5.56 -28.07 -7.48
N LYS A 382 -5.97 -26.80 -7.61
CA LYS A 382 -5.84 -25.98 -8.83
C LYS A 382 -4.40 -25.45 -8.97
N LEU A 383 -3.47 -26.39 -9.17
CA LEU A 383 -2.05 -26.14 -9.31
C LEU A 383 -1.54 -26.72 -10.63
N ASP A 384 -0.69 -25.97 -11.32
CA ASP A 384 0.02 -26.51 -12.47
C ASP A 384 1.10 -27.52 -12.05
N LYS A 385 1.65 -28.23 -13.04
CA LYS A 385 2.66 -29.27 -12.83
C LYS A 385 3.91 -28.77 -12.09
N ARG A 386 4.36 -27.53 -12.32
CA ARG A 386 5.57 -27.00 -11.66
C ARG A 386 5.30 -26.65 -10.20
N LYS A 387 4.13 -26.08 -9.90
CA LYS A 387 3.67 -25.81 -8.54
C LYS A 387 3.54 -27.11 -7.73
N THR A 388 2.90 -28.11 -8.31
CA THR A 388 2.77 -29.44 -7.69
C THR A 388 4.13 -30.10 -7.49
N ALA A 389 5.03 -30.05 -8.49
CA ALA A 389 6.38 -30.59 -8.36
C ALA A 389 7.17 -29.93 -7.21
N MET A 390 7.09 -28.60 -7.08
CA MET A 390 7.71 -27.87 -5.96
C MET A 390 7.18 -28.35 -4.60
N LEU A 391 5.85 -28.51 -4.45
CA LEU A 391 5.26 -29.01 -3.20
C LEU A 391 5.66 -30.46 -2.91
N THR A 392 5.65 -31.33 -3.92
CA THR A 392 6.13 -32.71 -3.81
C THR A 392 7.60 -32.74 -3.38
N ASN A 393 8.44 -31.88 -3.94
CA ASN A 393 9.85 -31.81 -3.58
C ASN A 393 10.04 -31.40 -2.11
N LEU A 394 9.29 -30.39 -1.66
CA LEU A 394 9.28 -29.97 -0.25
C LEU A 394 8.88 -31.13 0.67
N SER A 395 7.89 -31.92 0.26
CA SER A 395 7.38 -33.06 1.02
C SER A 395 8.39 -34.19 1.13
N ARG A 396 9.04 -34.52 0.01
CA ARG A 396 9.90 -35.70 -0.12
C ARG A 396 11.34 -35.45 0.32
N TYR A 397 11.87 -34.28 0.00
CA TYR A 397 13.29 -33.96 0.16
C TYR A 397 13.55 -32.84 1.18
N GLY A 398 12.50 -32.23 1.74
CA GLY A 398 12.63 -31.09 2.65
C GLY A 398 13.16 -29.82 1.97
N ASN A 399 13.21 -29.79 0.63
CA ASN A 399 13.69 -28.65 -0.15
C ASN A 399 12.93 -28.53 -1.48
N PRO A 400 12.74 -27.32 -2.02
CA PRO A 400 11.95 -27.12 -3.23
C PRO A 400 12.67 -27.54 -4.53
N TYR A 401 13.99 -27.76 -4.48
CA TYR A 401 14.79 -28.13 -5.65
C TYR A 401 14.72 -29.62 -5.99
N GLY A 402 14.32 -30.48 -5.04
CA GLY A 402 14.19 -31.92 -5.24
C GLY A 402 15.52 -32.68 -5.18
N PHE A 403 16.57 -32.07 -4.62
CA PHE A 403 17.85 -32.73 -4.42
C PHE A 403 17.86 -33.55 -3.13
N ASP A 404 18.58 -34.68 -3.17
CA ASP A 404 18.79 -35.55 -2.03
C ASP A 404 19.72 -34.94 -0.97
N GLN A 405 19.80 -35.60 0.18
CA GLN A 405 20.67 -35.19 1.29
C GLN A 405 22.16 -35.22 0.91
N SER A 406 22.58 -36.06 -0.03
CA SER A 406 23.99 -36.15 -0.46
C SER A 406 24.55 -34.84 -1.02
N GLU A 407 23.75 -34.06 -1.76
CA GLU A 407 24.17 -32.73 -2.25
C GLU A 407 24.36 -31.74 -1.10
N LYS A 408 23.55 -31.87 -0.05
CA LYS A 408 23.65 -31.07 1.16
C LYS A 408 24.89 -31.45 1.96
N GLU A 409 25.14 -32.76 2.16
CA GLU A 409 26.34 -33.29 2.82
C GLU A 409 27.61 -32.81 2.12
N LYS A 410 27.67 -32.91 0.79
CA LYS A 410 28.79 -32.42 -0.01
C LYS A 410 29.08 -30.95 0.27
N PHE A 411 28.05 -30.09 0.25
CA PHE A 411 28.23 -28.66 0.48
C PHE A 411 28.67 -28.36 1.92
N PHE A 412 28.14 -29.06 2.93
CA PHE A 412 28.62 -28.89 4.30
C PHE A 412 30.04 -29.43 4.50
N GLY A 413 30.47 -30.44 3.75
CA GLY A 413 31.88 -30.85 3.67
C GLY A 413 32.78 -29.72 3.17
N GLU A 414 32.38 -29.01 2.10
CA GLU A 414 33.10 -27.83 1.61
C GLU A 414 33.20 -26.72 2.69
N LEU A 415 32.15 -26.51 3.49
CA LEU A 415 32.20 -25.56 4.61
C LEU A 415 33.08 -26.04 5.77
N ALA A 416 33.10 -27.35 6.05
CA ALA A 416 33.96 -27.93 7.07
C ALA A 416 35.45 -27.78 6.71
N GLU A 417 35.81 -27.92 5.43
CA GLU A 417 37.17 -27.63 4.92
C GLU A 417 37.58 -26.16 5.14
N MET A 418 36.61 -25.24 5.19
CA MET A 418 36.84 -23.83 5.55
C MET A 418 36.95 -23.60 7.06
N GLY A 419 36.73 -24.62 7.89
CA GLY A 419 36.72 -24.52 9.35
C GLY A 419 35.36 -24.19 9.97
N VAL A 420 34.26 -24.34 9.22
CA VAL A 420 32.90 -24.19 9.77
C VAL A 420 32.48 -25.48 10.46
N GLN A 421 32.09 -25.37 11.74
CA GLN A 421 31.64 -26.50 12.54
C GLN A 421 30.10 -26.61 12.55
N THR A 422 29.60 -27.81 12.71
CA THR A 422 28.19 -28.08 13.03
C THR A 422 27.87 -27.70 14.47
N LEU A 423 26.59 -27.50 14.77
CA LEU A 423 26.15 -27.16 16.13
C LEU A 423 26.41 -28.29 17.13
N ASP A 424 26.48 -29.55 16.66
CA ASP A 424 26.84 -30.69 17.52
C ASP A 424 28.35 -30.71 17.86
N GLU A 425 29.19 -30.28 16.92
CA GLU A 425 30.64 -30.12 17.16
C GLU A 425 30.95 -28.87 18.00
N LYS A 426 30.09 -27.86 17.97
CA LYS A 426 30.24 -26.61 18.73
C LYS A 426 28.93 -26.20 19.42
N PRO A 427 28.53 -26.88 20.51
CA PRO A 427 27.26 -26.61 21.20
C PRO A 427 27.16 -25.24 21.87
N ASP A 428 28.30 -24.59 22.12
CA ASP A 428 28.41 -23.26 22.72
C ASP A 428 28.43 -22.12 21.69
N ALA A 429 28.19 -22.42 20.40
CA ALA A 429 28.10 -21.39 19.36
C ALA A 429 27.04 -20.32 19.69
N GLU A 430 27.41 -19.05 19.57
CA GLU A 430 26.49 -17.94 19.85
C GLU A 430 25.39 -17.84 18.79
N TYR A 431 25.74 -18.11 17.53
CA TYR A 431 24.85 -18.01 16.37
C TYR A 431 24.75 -19.33 15.63
N VAL A 432 23.53 -19.64 15.16
CA VAL A 432 23.35 -20.59 14.06
C VAL A 432 23.37 -19.83 12.75
N TYR A 433 24.26 -20.19 11.83
CA TYR A 433 24.19 -19.70 10.45
C TYR A 433 23.25 -20.61 9.64
N TRP A 434 22.05 -20.09 9.39
CA TRP A 434 21.04 -20.73 8.56
C TRP A 434 21.28 -20.40 7.09
N ILE A 435 21.65 -21.40 6.30
CA ILE A 435 22.13 -21.25 4.92
C ILE A 435 20.95 -21.03 3.96
N GLY A 436 19.91 -21.84 4.09
CA GLY A 436 18.73 -21.87 3.25
C GLY A 436 18.94 -22.60 1.92
N CYS A 437 17.83 -23.10 1.36
CA CYS A 437 17.84 -23.97 0.18
C CYS A 437 18.51 -23.32 -1.04
N ALA A 438 18.25 -22.03 -1.30
CA ALA A 438 18.81 -21.34 -2.45
C ALA A 438 20.34 -21.18 -2.38
N SER A 439 20.94 -21.32 -1.20
CA SER A 439 22.41 -21.27 -1.05
C SER A 439 23.05 -22.64 -0.85
N ILE A 440 22.28 -23.68 -0.53
CA ILE A 440 22.75 -25.07 -0.51
C ILE A 440 22.75 -25.67 -1.92
N TYR A 441 21.67 -25.45 -2.68
CA TYR A 441 21.37 -26.23 -3.89
C TYR A 441 21.65 -25.51 -5.21
N ASP A 442 21.96 -24.22 -5.19
CA ASP A 442 22.35 -23.45 -6.38
C ASP A 442 23.81 -23.01 -6.30
N ALA A 443 24.53 -23.14 -7.42
CA ALA A 443 25.96 -22.88 -7.47
C ALA A 443 26.32 -21.42 -7.13
N ARG A 444 25.55 -20.44 -7.61
CA ARG A 444 25.78 -19.03 -7.25
C ARG A 444 25.41 -18.77 -5.79
N GLY A 445 24.35 -19.40 -5.30
CA GLY A 445 23.99 -19.36 -3.89
C GLY A 445 25.06 -19.92 -2.94
N ARG A 446 25.77 -20.98 -3.33
CA ARG A 446 26.88 -21.57 -2.56
C ARG A 446 28.01 -20.58 -2.33
N GLU A 447 28.37 -19.80 -3.34
CA GLU A 447 29.43 -18.78 -3.23
C GLU A 447 29.05 -17.64 -2.27
N ILE A 448 27.77 -17.28 -2.20
CA ILE A 448 27.26 -16.33 -1.20
C ILE A 448 27.47 -16.91 0.21
N ALA A 449 27.07 -18.17 0.43
CA ALA A 449 27.20 -18.80 1.73
C ALA A 449 28.65 -18.97 2.18
N LYS A 450 29.55 -19.37 1.27
CA LYS A 450 30.99 -19.40 1.52
C LYS A 450 31.54 -18.02 1.87
N SER A 451 31.11 -16.97 1.17
CA SER A 451 31.54 -15.59 1.46
C SER A 451 31.10 -15.13 2.85
N VAL A 452 29.85 -15.42 3.24
CA VAL A 452 29.36 -15.13 4.60
C VAL A 452 30.16 -15.91 5.63
N ALA A 453 30.35 -17.22 5.47
CA ALA A 453 31.15 -18.05 6.37
C ALA A 453 32.58 -17.50 6.52
N LYS A 454 33.25 -17.16 5.42
CA LYS A 454 34.59 -16.56 5.41
C LYS A 454 34.64 -15.27 6.22
N ILE A 455 33.65 -14.39 6.08
CA ILE A 455 33.56 -13.13 6.84
C ILE A 455 33.38 -13.41 8.34
N LEU A 456 32.48 -14.32 8.71
CA LEU A 456 32.21 -14.67 10.09
C LEU A 456 33.44 -15.27 10.77
N LEU A 457 34.14 -16.19 10.10
CA LEU A 457 35.39 -16.78 10.57
C LEU A 457 36.49 -15.71 10.74
N LYS A 458 36.69 -14.84 9.73
CA LYS A 458 37.69 -13.78 9.77
C LYS A 458 37.45 -12.78 10.90
N ALA A 459 36.19 -12.50 11.21
CA ALA A 459 35.79 -11.59 12.29
C ALA A 459 35.75 -12.26 13.67
N GLY A 460 36.04 -13.56 13.77
CA GLY A 460 36.01 -14.32 15.02
C GLY A 460 34.61 -14.43 15.64
N VAL A 461 33.56 -14.45 14.82
CA VAL A 461 32.19 -14.67 15.30
C VAL A 461 32.04 -16.11 15.76
N SER A 462 31.45 -16.33 16.94
CA SER A 462 31.13 -17.69 17.39
C SER A 462 29.84 -18.17 16.71
N PHE A 463 29.98 -18.96 15.65
CA PHE A 463 28.83 -19.53 14.94
C PHE A 463 29.04 -21.02 14.63
N ALA A 464 27.93 -21.70 14.33
CA ALA A 464 27.86 -23.06 13.82
C ALA A 464 26.71 -23.21 12.81
N VAL A 465 26.68 -24.31 12.05
CA VAL A 465 25.59 -24.66 11.12
C VAL A 465 24.79 -25.86 11.61
N LEU A 466 23.53 -26.00 11.17
CA LEU A 466 22.72 -27.20 11.48
C LEU A 466 23.09 -28.42 10.60
N GLY A 467 23.92 -28.24 9.58
CA GLY A 467 24.30 -29.32 8.68
C GLY A 467 23.07 -29.95 8.01
N VAL A 468 23.01 -31.28 8.02
CA VAL A 468 21.96 -32.04 7.32
C VAL A 468 20.55 -31.83 7.90
N GLU A 469 20.46 -31.43 9.17
CA GLU A 469 19.20 -31.16 9.88
C GLU A 469 18.48 -29.90 9.40
N GLU A 470 19.16 -29.00 8.68
CA GLU A 470 18.52 -27.80 8.13
C GLU A 470 17.55 -28.18 7.00
N THR A 471 16.25 -27.89 7.14
CA THR A 471 15.26 -28.06 6.06
C THR A 471 14.74 -26.72 5.55
N CYS A 472 13.93 -26.73 4.49
CA CYS A 472 13.30 -25.50 4.00
C CYS A 472 12.45 -24.83 5.09
N THR A 473 12.58 -23.51 5.22
CA THR A 473 11.76 -22.72 6.17
C THR A 473 10.23 -22.82 5.95
N GLY A 474 9.80 -23.31 4.77
CA GLY A 474 8.41 -23.40 4.36
C GLY A 474 7.88 -22.20 3.55
N ASP A 475 8.68 -21.14 3.33
CA ASP A 475 8.26 -19.94 2.58
C ASP A 475 7.58 -20.27 1.24
N PRO A 476 8.13 -21.15 0.35
CA PRO A 476 7.50 -21.40 -0.94
C PRO A 476 6.11 -22.04 -0.85
N ALA A 477 5.90 -22.95 0.10
CA ALA A 477 4.59 -23.56 0.37
C ALA A 477 3.61 -22.48 0.88
N ARG A 478 4.06 -21.66 1.82
CA ARG A 478 3.18 -20.62 2.38
C ARG A 478 2.75 -19.58 1.35
N ARG A 479 3.68 -19.11 0.50
CA ARG A 479 3.36 -18.09 -0.53
C ARG A 479 2.50 -18.60 -1.67
N ILE A 480 2.48 -19.92 -1.91
CA ILE A 480 1.56 -20.51 -2.89
C ILE A 480 0.17 -20.77 -2.30
N GLY A 481 0.01 -20.73 -0.98
CA GLY A 481 -1.25 -20.95 -0.28
C GLY A 481 -1.39 -22.35 0.34
N GLU A 482 -0.32 -23.15 0.34
CA GLU A 482 -0.27 -24.43 1.03
C GLU A 482 0.16 -24.21 2.49
N GLU A 483 -0.83 -24.03 3.38
CA GLU A 483 -0.60 -23.81 4.81
C GLU A 483 -0.29 -25.08 5.61
N GLY A 484 -0.80 -26.25 5.22
CA GLY A 484 -0.50 -27.52 5.89
C GLY A 484 0.98 -27.87 5.71
N ARG A 485 1.45 -27.88 4.45
CA ARG A 485 2.86 -28.13 4.13
C ARG A 485 3.81 -27.11 4.75
N PHE A 486 3.41 -25.84 4.79
CA PHE A 486 4.20 -24.82 5.49
C PHE A 486 4.34 -25.16 6.98
N GLN A 487 3.25 -25.55 7.64
CA GLN A 487 3.24 -25.85 9.07
C GLN A 487 4.03 -27.10 9.42
N GLU A 488 3.95 -28.16 8.62
CA GLU A 488 4.77 -29.37 8.80
C GLU A 488 6.28 -29.03 8.84
N LEU A 489 6.75 -28.29 7.82
CA LEU A 489 8.15 -27.85 7.75
C LEU A 489 8.52 -26.88 8.89
N ALA A 490 7.62 -25.95 9.22
CA ALA A 490 7.86 -24.99 10.28
C ALA A 490 7.96 -25.68 11.65
N LEU A 491 7.04 -26.60 11.98
CA LEU A 491 7.03 -27.32 13.25
C LEU A 491 8.24 -28.24 13.38
N GLN A 492 8.64 -28.94 12.31
CA GLN A 492 9.87 -29.75 12.30
C GLN A 492 11.12 -28.90 12.59
N ASN A 493 11.25 -27.74 11.92
CA ASN A 493 12.36 -26.83 12.16
C ASN A 493 12.31 -26.26 13.58
N ILE A 494 11.12 -25.90 14.08
CA ILE A 494 10.94 -25.38 15.44
C ILE A 494 11.35 -26.41 16.47
N GLU A 495 10.98 -27.68 16.29
CA GLU A 495 11.37 -28.77 17.17
C GLU A 495 12.90 -28.90 17.22
N THR A 496 13.54 -28.98 16.05
CA THR A 496 15.01 -29.05 15.93
C THR A 496 15.70 -27.87 16.63
N LEU A 497 15.24 -26.64 16.38
CA LEU A 497 15.80 -25.43 16.96
C LEU A 497 15.60 -25.38 18.49
N LYS A 498 14.45 -25.86 19.00
CA LYS A 498 14.17 -25.95 20.44
C LYS A 498 15.04 -27.00 21.12
N GLN A 499 15.16 -28.19 20.53
CA GLN A 499 16.02 -29.26 21.05
C GLN A 499 17.48 -28.80 21.18
N LYS A 500 17.97 -28.03 20.20
CA LYS A 500 19.33 -27.48 20.21
C LYS A 500 19.44 -26.11 20.90
N SER A 501 18.39 -25.66 21.59
CA SER A 501 18.38 -24.40 22.36
C SER A 501 18.80 -23.15 21.57
N VAL A 502 18.52 -23.12 20.27
CA VAL A 502 18.92 -22.03 19.37
C VAL A 502 18.11 -20.78 19.63
N LYS A 503 18.79 -19.64 19.80
CA LYS A 503 18.15 -18.33 20.03
C LYS A 503 18.49 -17.27 18.99
N LYS A 504 19.72 -17.29 18.47
CA LYS A 504 20.21 -16.32 17.50
C LYS A 504 20.55 -16.99 16.18
N ILE A 505 20.04 -16.42 15.09
CA ILE A 505 20.24 -16.96 13.74
C ILE A 505 20.78 -15.86 12.82
N ILE A 506 21.80 -16.21 12.04
CA ILE A 506 22.26 -15.42 10.91
C ILE A 506 21.69 -16.06 9.64
N VAL A 507 21.19 -15.26 8.71
CA VAL A 507 20.69 -15.73 7.40
C VAL A 507 21.25 -14.87 6.28
N ASN A 508 21.50 -15.47 5.13
CA ASN A 508 21.80 -14.73 3.90
C ASN A 508 20.60 -14.60 2.94
N CYS A 509 19.52 -15.34 3.19
CA CYS A 509 18.30 -15.25 2.39
C CYS A 509 17.23 -14.36 3.08
N PRO A 510 16.81 -13.26 2.45
CA PRO A 510 15.70 -12.40 2.91
C PRO A 510 14.36 -13.11 3.15
N HIS A 511 14.09 -14.19 2.41
CA HIS A 511 12.86 -14.97 2.57
C HIS A 511 12.91 -15.77 3.87
N CYS A 512 14.01 -16.48 4.10
CA CYS A 512 14.26 -17.18 5.35
C CYS A 512 14.25 -16.22 6.54
N PHE A 513 14.88 -15.04 6.38
CA PHE A 513 14.82 -13.96 7.37
C PHE A 513 13.39 -13.62 7.77
N ASN A 514 12.51 -13.39 6.79
CA ASN A 514 11.13 -13.02 7.08
C ASN A 514 10.34 -14.14 7.75
N THR A 515 10.44 -15.38 7.26
CA THR A 515 9.69 -16.51 7.80
C THR A 515 10.15 -16.88 9.21
N LEU A 516 11.45 -17.02 9.44
CA LEU A 516 12.00 -17.32 10.78
C LEU A 516 11.67 -16.20 11.78
N LYS A 517 11.82 -14.92 11.37
CA LYS A 517 11.60 -13.78 12.27
C LYS A 517 10.13 -13.49 12.56
N LYS A 518 9.24 -13.65 11.56
CA LYS A 518 7.87 -13.15 11.67
C LYS A 518 6.80 -14.23 11.73
N GLU A 519 7.05 -15.40 11.19
CA GLU A 519 6.02 -16.42 10.98
C GLU A 519 6.15 -17.57 11.98
N TYR A 520 7.36 -17.95 12.40
CA TYR A 520 7.57 -19.02 13.39
C TYR A 520 7.03 -18.64 14.79
N ARG A 521 6.92 -17.35 15.09
CA ARG A 521 6.32 -16.88 16.35
C ARG A 521 4.86 -17.30 16.53
N ASP A 522 4.13 -17.49 15.42
CA ASP A 522 2.73 -17.93 15.49
C ASP A 522 2.63 -19.40 15.96
N PHE A 523 3.75 -20.13 15.92
CA PHE A 523 3.92 -21.52 16.36
C PHE A 523 4.77 -21.63 17.63
N GLY A 524 4.93 -20.52 18.36
CA GLY A 524 5.58 -20.50 19.67
C GLY A 524 7.11 -20.59 19.64
N LEU A 525 7.77 -20.10 18.57
CA LEU A 525 9.21 -19.88 18.56
C LEU A 525 9.55 -18.44 18.13
N GLU A 526 10.16 -17.68 19.03
CA GLU A 526 10.71 -16.36 18.77
C GLU A 526 12.24 -16.42 18.69
N LEU A 527 12.81 -15.85 17.63
CA LEU A 527 14.23 -15.92 17.30
C LEU A 527 14.80 -14.52 17.06
N ASP A 528 16.01 -14.27 17.54
CA ASP A 528 16.81 -13.12 17.12
C ASP A 528 17.46 -13.44 15.76
N VAL A 529 16.75 -13.13 14.68
CA VAL A 529 17.21 -13.36 13.32
C VAL A 529 17.84 -12.10 12.77
N LYS A 530 19.11 -12.19 12.37
CA LYS A 530 19.86 -11.12 11.69
C LYS A 530 20.15 -11.52 10.25
N HIS A 531 19.93 -10.59 9.33
CA HIS A 531 20.38 -10.75 7.96
C HIS A 531 21.88 -10.49 7.86
N HIS A 532 22.58 -11.18 6.96
CA HIS A 532 24.04 -11.06 6.81
C HIS A 532 24.48 -9.60 6.60
N SER A 533 23.70 -8.77 5.89
CA SER A 533 23.98 -7.33 5.76
C SER A 533 24.09 -6.61 7.11
N GLN A 534 23.21 -6.94 8.06
CA GLN A 534 23.17 -6.34 9.39
C GLN A 534 24.36 -6.79 10.23
N VAL A 535 24.69 -8.09 10.16
CA VAL A 535 25.85 -8.66 10.84
C VAL A 535 27.14 -8.03 10.32
N ILE A 536 27.34 -7.98 9.00
CA ILE A 536 28.53 -7.37 8.41
C ILE A 536 28.63 -5.89 8.81
N GLY A 537 27.53 -5.13 8.72
CA GLY A 537 27.52 -3.73 9.12
C GLY A 537 27.83 -3.51 10.61
N GLU A 538 27.41 -4.42 11.49
CA GLU A 538 27.78 -4.42 12.92
C GLU A 538 29.27 -4.74 13.12
N LEU A 539 29.80 -5.75 12.43
CA LEU A 539 31.21 -6.13 12.52
C LEU A 539 32.15 -5.02 12.02
N LEU A 540 31.75 -4.29 10.97
CA LEU A 540 32.49 -3.13 10.46
C LEU A 540 32.47 -1.97 11.47
N ARG A 541 31.30 -1.64 12.04
CA ARG A 541 31.16 -0.55 13.02
C ARG A 541 31.92 -0.82 14.32
N THR A 542 31.94 -2.06 14.78
CA THR A 542 32.65 -2.48 15.99
C THR A 542 34.15 -2.68 15.77
N GLY A 543 34.63 -2.60 14.52
CA GLY A 543 36.02 -2.83 14.17
C GLY A 543 36.48 -4.30 14.26
N LYS A 544 35.56 -5.24 14.50
CA LYS A 544 35.82 -6.69 14.48
C LYS A 544 36.13 -7.19 13.07
N LEU A 545 35.59 -6.54 12.04
CA LEU A 545 35.94 -6.77 10.64
C LEU A 545 36.68 -5.55 10.09
N LYS A 546 37.90 -5.77 9.62
CA LYS A 546 38.71 -4.73 8.96
C LYS A 546 38.88 -5.08 7.49
N LEU A 547 38.54 -4.13 6.63
CA LEU A 547 38.71 -4.26 5.18
C LEU A 547 40.07 -3.68 4.80
N THR A 548 40.94 -4.53 4.25
CA THR A 548 42.33 -4.19 3.92
C THR A 548 42.53 -3.86 2.45
N LYS A 549 41.61 -4.29 1.59
CA LYS A 549 41.67 -4.12 0.13
C LYS A 549 40.36 -3.53 -0.41
N PRO A 550 40.04 -2.25 -0.12
CA PRO A 550 38.80 -1.66 -0.61
C PRO A 550 38.78 -1.65 -2.14
N LEU A 551 37.60 -1.89 -2.70
CA LEU A 551 37.35 -1.83 -4.14
C LEU A 551 37.33 -0.37 -4.65
N SER A 552 37.54 -0.24 -5.96
CA SER A 552 37.52 1.02 -6.73
C SER A 552 36.51 0.94 -7.87
N GLU A 553 35.29 0.50 -7.57
CA GLU A 553 34.26 0.18 -8.56
C GLU A 553 33.11 1.20 -8.54
N LYS A 554 32.33 1.24 -9.63
CA LYS A 554 31.05 1.97 -9.62
C LYS A 554 29.94 0.98 -9.33
N ILE A 555 29.36 1.06 -8.13
CA ILE A 555 28.41 0.07 -7.60
C ILE A 555 27.02 0.70 -7.48
N THR A 556 26.00 -0.04 -7.91
CA THR A 556 24.59 0.23 -7.58
C THR A 556 24.01 -0.92 -6.75
N LEU A 557 23.00 -0.63 -5.93
CA LEU A 557 22.37 -1.62 -5.04
C LEU A 557 20.94 -1.94 -5.47
N HIS A 558 20.59 -3.22 -5.54
CA HIS A 558 19.20 -3.66 -5.55
C HIS A 558 18.72 -3.95 -4.12
N ASP A 559 17.90 -3.05 -3.55
CA ASP A 559 17.23 -3.35 -2.28
C ASP A 559 16.25 -4.52 -2.47
N SER A 560 16.50 -5.63 -1.77
CA SER A 560 15.58 -6.76 -1.71
C SER A 560 14.25 -6.32 -1.11
N CYS A 561 13.13 -6.76 -1.69
CA CYS A 561 11.80 -6.43 -1.16
C CYS A 561 11.61 -6.93 0.28
N TYR A 562 12.18 -8.09 0.61
CA TYR A 562 12.06 -8.71 1.93
C TYR A 562 12.91 -8.02 3.00
N ILE A 563 14.14 -7.58 2.69
CA ILE A 563 15.00 -6.88 3.67
C ILE A 563 14.63 -5.40 3.78
N GLY A 564 14.54 -4.70 2.65
CA GLY A 564 14.17 -3.30 2.62
C GLY A 564 12.71 -3.06 2.97
N ARG A 565 11.82 -3.07 1.97
CA ARG A 565 10.42 -2.65 2.13
C ARG A 565 9.64 -3.42 3.20
N ILE A 566 9.91 -4.71 3.38
CA ILE A 566 9.14 -5.59 4.28
C ILE A 566 9.70 -5.60 5.72
N ASN A 567 11.01 -5.44 5.89
CA ASN A 567 11.67 -5.54 7.21
C ASN A 567 12.38 -4.27 7.66
N ASP A 568 12.28 -3.19 6.89
CA ASP A 568 12.80 -1.86 7.19
C ASP A 568 14.34 -1.78 7.37
N VAL A 569 15.07 -2.68 6.72
CA VAL A 569 16.54 -2.70 6.73
C VAL A 569 17.05 -2.05 5.45
N PHE A 570 17.49 -0.79 5.55
CA PHE A 570 17.97 0.00 4.39
C PHE A 570 19.40 0.52 4.57
N GLU A 571 19.79 0.89 5.79
CA GLU A 571 21.06 1.55 6.03
C GLU A 571 22.23 0.57 6.04
N GLU A 572 22.02 -0.64 6.58
CA GLU A 572 23.09 -1.62 6.74
C GLU A 572 23.73 -2.04 5.41
N PRO A 573 22.98 -2.39 4.34
CA PRO A 573 23.60 -2.71 3.07
C PRO A 573 24.36 -1.54 2.42
N ARG A 574 23.84 -0.31 2.57
CA ARG A 574 24.49 0.91 2.07
C ARG A 574 25.81 1.15 2.77
N LEU A 575 25.82 1.05 4.10
CA LEU A 575 27.02 1.13 4.92
C LEU A 575 28.06 0.08 4.50
N VAL A 576 27.62 -1.16 4.31
CA VAL A 576 28.50 -2.27 3.90
C VAL A 576 29.16 -1.98 2.54
N ILE A 577 28.37 -1.57 1.54
CA ILE A 577 28.89 -1.25 0.20
C ILE A 577 29.87 -0.08 0.25
N GLN A 578 29.53 1.00 0.95
CA GLN A 578 30.40 2.18 1.07
C GLN A 578 31.71 1.84 1.78
N ALA A 579 31.66 1.01 2.84
CA ALA A 579 32.85 0.58 3.55
C ALA A 579 33.77 -0.28 2.68
N ALA A 580 33.20 -1.19 1.88
CA ALA A 580 33.95 -2.07 0.99
C ALA A 580 34.47 -1.38 -0.28
N ASN A 581 33.87 -0.27 -0.70
CA ASN A 581 34.17 0.42 -1.96
C ASN A 581 34.76 1.84 -1.77
N LYS A 582 35.71 2.01 -0.85
CA LYS A 582 36.29 3.33 -0.52
C LYS A 582 36.99 4.04 -1.69
N GLY A 583 37.51 3.29 -2.66
CA GLY A 583 38.16 3.85 -3.85
C GLY A 583 37.19 4.12 -5.01
N GLY A 584 35.90 3.77 -4.86
CA GLY A 584 34.93 3.78 -5.95
C GLY A 584 33.81 4.80 -5.76
N THR A 585 32.71 4.60 -6.49
CA THR A 585 31.49 5.42 -6.37
C THR A 585 30.29 4.53 -6.14
N TYR A 586 29.46 4.89 -5.16
CA TYR A 586 28.14 4.29 -4.96
C TYR A 586 27.06 5.18 -5.56
N VAL A 587 26.21 4.62 -6.40
CA VAL A 587 25.10 5.33 -7.05
C VAL A 587 23.79 4.56 -6.84
N GLU A 588 22.73 5.29 -6.51
CA GLU A 588 21.40 4.73 -6.31
C GLU A 588 20.61 4.71 -7.61
N MET A 589 19.84 3.65 -7.84
CA MET A 589 18.83 3.64 -8.89
C MET A 589 17.70 4.62 -8.56
N SER A 590 17.05 5.18 -9.58
CA SER A 590 15.92 6.13 -9.43
C SER A 590 14.80 5.61 -8.51
N ARG A 591 14.58 4.29 -8.52
CA ARG A 591 13.69 3.57 -7.61
C ARG A 591 14.52 2.74 -6.64
N SER A 592 14.81 3.28 -5.46
CA SER A 592 15.54 2.62 -4.38
C SER A 592 14.77 2.66 -3.05
N GLY A 593 15.30 1.98 -2.03
CA GLY A 593 14.74 1.89 -0.69
C GLY A 593 13.31 1.37 -0.71
N ARG A 594 12.38 2.07 -0.03
CA ARG A 594 10.95 1.69 0.00
C ARG A 594 10.32 1.58 -1.40
N LYS A 595 10.82 2.34 -2.38
CA LYS A 595 10.32 2.39 -3.76
C LYS A 595 11.00 1.36 -4.70
N SER A 596 11.91 0.54 -4.19
CA SER A 596 12.64 -0.48 -4.96
C SER A 596 11.69 -1.39 -5.77
N PHE A 597 12.05 -1.67 -7.02
CA PHE A 597 11.31 -2.55 -7.92
C PHE A 597 11.68 -4.02 -7.66
N CYS A 598 10.71 -4.94 -7.68
CA CYS A 598 10.93 -6.36 -7.39
C CYS A 598 11.75 -7.04 -8.49
N CYS A 599 12.58 -8.02 -8.14
CA CYS A 599 13.31 -8.87 -9.09
C CYS A 599 12.41 -9.90 -9.79
N GLY A 600 11.23 -10.22 -9.23
CA GLY A 600 10.27 -11.16 -9.83
C GLY A 600 10.26 -12.58 -9.25
N ALA A 601 11.09 -12.90 -8.24
CA ALA A 601 11.14 -14.26 -7.65
C ALA A 601 10.18 -14.51 -6.47
N GLY A 602 9.71 -13.45 -5.81
CA GLY A 602 8.86 -13.55 -4.62
C GLY A 602 7.50 -14.18 -4.90
N GLY A 603 6.74 -14.54 -3.87
CA GLY A 603 5.41 -15.14 -4.06
C GLY A 603 5.45 -16.53 -4.70
N SER A 604 6.57 -17.24 -4.59
CA SER A 604 6.85 -18.53 -5.24
C SER A 604 6.91 -18.50 -6.77
N THR A 605 6.88 -17.32 -7.41
CA THR A 605 6.95 -17.19 -8.88
C THR A 605 8.29 -17.63 -9.46
N TYR A 606 9.33 -17.79 -8.63
CA TYR A 606 10.57 -18.45 -9.05
C TYR A 606 10.35 -19.90 -9.53
N TRP A 607 9.33 -20.59 -8.99
CA TRP A 607 9.12 -22.02 -9.20
C TRP A 607 8.17 -22.34 -10.37
N TYR A 608 7.49 -21.35 -10.94
CA TYR A 608 6.52 -21.55 -12.00
C TYR A 608 6.50 -20.38 -12.98
N GLU A 609 5.99 -20.61 -14.20
CA GLU A 609 5.88 -19.54 -15.19
C GLU A 609 4.61 -18.72 -15.01
N VAL A 610 4.73 -17.44 -15.35
CA VAL A 610 3.63 -16.50 -15.44
C VAL A 610 3.72 -15.84 -16.80
N ARG A 611 2.58 -15.76 -17.51
CA ARG A 611 2.48 -15.05 -18.77
C ARG A 611 2.75 -13.57 -18.55
N ARG A 612 3.70 -13.02 -19.32
CA ARG A 612 4.17 -11.64 -19.23
C ARG A 612 4.79 -11.21 -20.54
N THR A 613 4.77 -9.91 -20.83
CA THR A 613 5.41 -9.34 -22.03
C THR A 613 6.91 -9.09 -21.83
N ASP A 614 7.33 -8.83 -20.60
CA ASP A 614 8.73 -8.66 -20.20
C ASP A 614 8.95 -9.28 -18.81
N ARG A 615 10.20 -9.49 -18.39
CA ARG A 615 10.52 -10.00 -17.06
C ARG A 615 10.79 -8.84 -16.09
N GLU A 616 10.29 -8.94 -14.86
CA GLU A 616 10.53 -7.95 -13.81
C GLU A 616 12.03 -7.75 -13.55
N SER A 617 12.80 -8.85 -13.56
CA SER A 617 14.26 -8.83 -13.43
C SER A 617 14.93 -8.06 -14.56
N VAL A 618 14.46 -8.21 -15.80
CA VAL A 618 14.99 -7.50 -16.97
C VAL A 618 14.68 -6.01 -16.89
N ILE A 619 13.43 -5.63 -16.57
CA ILE A 619 13.06 -4.22 -16.37
C ILE A 619 13.93 -3.58 -15.29
N ARG A 620 14.15 -4.28 -14.17
CA ARG A 620 15.00 -3.78 -13.09
C ARG A 620 16.48 -3.77 -13.46
N LEU A 621 16.97 -4.73 -14.23
CA LEU A 621 18.35 -4.73 -14.71
C LEU A 621 18.63 -3.50 -15.59
N ARG A 622 17.69 -3.13 -16.48
CA ARG A 622 17.82 -1.90 -17.28
C ARG A 622 17.94 -0.65 -16.40
N GLN A 623 17.14 -0.54 -15.34
CA GLN A 623 17.27 0.55 -14.36
C GLN A 623 18.63 0.55 -13.65
N ALA A 624 19.20 -0.63 -13.38
CA ALA A 624 20.55 -0.72 -12.81
C ALA A 624 21.60 -0.23 -13.82
N MET A 625 21.46 -0.59 -15.09
CA MET A 625 22.36 -0.14 -16.16
C MET A 625 22.28 1.37 -16.43
N GLU A 626 21.12 1.99 -16.30
CA GLU A 626 20.95 3.46 -16.43
C GLU A 626 21.82 4.25 -15.45
N THR A 627 22.22 3.65 -14.33
CA THR A 627 23.16 4.28 -13.38
C THR A 627 24.59 4.33 -13.92
N GLY A 628 24.91 3.51 -14.93
CA GLY A 628 26.25 3.29 -15.46
C GLY A 628 27.19 2.60 -14.47
N ALA A 629 26.67 1.79 -13.54
CA ALA A 629 27.47 0.98 -12.62
C ALA A 629 28.09 -0.24 -13.32
N SER A 630 29.31 -0.61 -12.91
CA SER A 630 30.01 -1.85 -13.34
C SER A 630 29.63 -3.06 -12.48
N VAL A 631 29.04 -2.81 -11.29
CA VAL A 631 28.61 -3.84 -10.34
C VAL A 631 27.18 -3.56 -9.85
N LEU A 632 26.31 -4.56 -9.98
CA LEU A 632 25.00 -4.60 -9.33
C LEU A 632 25.13 -5.45 -8.05
N ALA A 633 25.15 -4.77 -6.90
CA ALA A 633 25.10 -5.41 -5.59
C ALA A 633 23.68 -5.89 -5.26
N VAL A 634 23.57 -7.12 -4.76
CA VAL A 634 22.33 -7.73 -4.29
C VAL A 634 22.49 -8.26 -2.86
N GLU A 635 21.37 -8.58 -2.23
CA GLU A 635 21.30 -9.01 -0.81
C GLU A 635 20.46 -10.28 -0.65
N CYS A 636 20.28 -11.02 -1.74
CA CYS A 636 19.30 -12.11 -1.82
C CYS A 636 19.74 -13.13 -2.86
N PRO A 637 19.87 -14.43 -2.50
CA PRO A 637 20.20 -15.48 -3.45
C PRO A 637 19.20 -15.57 -4.62
N TYR A 638 17.91 -15.36 -4.37
CA TYR A 638 16.92 -15.32 -5.44
C TYR A 638 17.11 -14.10 -6.36
N CYS A 639 17.42 -12.92 -5.81
CA CYS A 639 17.71 -11.76 -6.66
C CYS A 639 18.97 -11.99 -7.50
N MET A 640 20.02 -12.57 -6.91
CA MET A 640 21.25 -12.96 -7.62
C MET A 640 20.92 -13.83 -8.83
N GLN A 641 20.13 -14.89 -8.65
CA GLN A 641 19.74 -15.79 -9.74
C GLN A 641 18.89 -15.08 -10.80
N MET A 642 17.87 -14.30 -10.38
CA MET A 642 16.99 -13.58 -11.31
C MET A 642 17.75 -12.55 -12.16
N PHE A 643 18.73 -11.85 -11.59
CA PHE A 643 19.54 -10.89 -12.34
C PHE A 643 20.61 -11.58 -13.17
N ALA A 644 21.23 -12.66 -12.69
CA ALA A 644 22.18 -13.42 -13.50
C ALA A 644 21.51 -13.97 -14.76
N ASP A 645 20.28 -14.48 -14.62
CA ASP A 645 19.48 -14.90 -15.75
C ASP A 645 19.13 -13.73 -16.69
N ALA A 646 18.65 -12.61 -16.14
CA ALA A 646 18.34 -11.42 -16.93
C ALA A 646 19.57 -10.88 -17.69
N ALA A 647 20.75 -10.89 -17.07
CA ALA A 647 21.99 -10.41 -17.67
C ALA A 647 22.42 -11.29 -18.85
N ARG A 648 22.32 -12.62 -18.72
CA ARG A 648 22.59 -13.57 -19.81
C ARG A 648 21.61 -13.38 -20.97
N VAL A 649 20.31 -13.29 -20.68
CA VAL A 649 19.28 -13.13 -21.72
C VAL A 649 19.40 -11.81 -22.46
N THR A 650 19.88 -10.76 -21.79
CA THR A 650 20.08 -9.43 -22.40
C THR A 650 21.49 -9.22 -22.97
N GLY A 651 22.42 -10.17 -22.79
CA GLY A 651 23.78 -10.09 -23.30
C GLY A 651 24.67 -9.03 -22.62
N VAL A 652 24.39 -8.69 -21.36
CA VAL A 652 25.11 -7.64 -20.62
C VAL A 652 25.98 -8.19 -19.48
N ASP A 653 26.03 -9.52 -19.35
CA ASP A 653 26.76 -10.27 -18.33
C ASP A 653 28.28 -10.00 -18.34
N GLN A 654 28.83 -9.61 -19.49
CA GLN A 654 30.24 -9.18 -19.60
C GLN A 654 30.49 -7.75 -19.07
N ASN A 655 29.46 -6.90 -19.07
CA ASN A 655 29.58 -5.47 -18.76
C ASN A 655 29.09 -5.12 -17.34
N LEU A 656 28.18 -5.91 -16.78
CA LEU A 656 27.60 -5.69 -15.45
C LEU A 656 27.76 -6.94 -14.60
N ARG A 657 28.68 -6.89 -13.63
CA ARG A 657 28.88 -7.98 -12.67
C ARG A 657 27.81 -7.91 -11.60
N ILE A 658 27.16 -9.03 -11.33
CA ILE A 658 26.17 -9.13 -10.25
C ILE A 658 26.82 -9.89 -9.11
N LYS A 659 26.86 -9.26 -7.93
CA LYS A 659 27.49 -9.83 -6.73
C LYS A 659 26.60 -9.63 -5.53
N ASP A 660 26.57 -10.60 -4.64
CA ASP A 660 26.03 -10.38 -3.30
C ASP A 660 26.96 -9.46 -2.50
N ILE A 661 26.40 -8.67 -1.59
CA ILE A 661 27.19 -7.78 -0.72
C ILE A 661 28.22 -8.56 0.12
N ALA A 662 27.98 -9.83 0.46
CA ALA A 662 28.94 -10.67 1.15
C ALA A 662 30.14 -10.99 0.27
N GLU A 663 29.95 -11.26 -1.02
CA GLU A 663 31.05 -11.48 -1.98
C GLU A 663 31.93 -10.23 -2.09
N ILE A 664 31.30 -9.05 -2.22
CA ILE A 664 32.00 -7.75 -2.28
C ILE A 664 32.89 -7.53 -1.04
N VAL A 665 32.37 -7.86 0.15
CA VAL A 665 33.10 -7.72 1.40
C VAL A 665 34.20 -8.77 1.52
N ALA A 666 33.92 -10.02 1.13
CA ALA A 666 34.87 -11.13 1.17
C ALA A 666 36.09 -10.94 0.24
N GLU A 667 35.95 -10.13 -0.81
CA GLU A 667 37.05 -9.66 -1.67
C GLU A 667 37.90 -8.57 -1.02
N SER A 668 37.32 -7.82 -0.08
CA SER A 668 37.95 -6.66 0.54
C SER A 668 38.73 -6.97 1.83
N ILE A 669 38.69 -8.22 2.32
CA ILE A 669 39.29 -8.65 3.61
C ILE A 669 40.72 -9.19 3.47
#